data_AF-A0A7C4QNG7-F1
#
_entry.id   AF-A0A7C4QNG7-F1
#
_cell.length_a   1.000
_cell.length_b   1.000
_cell.length_c   1.000
_cell.angle_alpha   90.00
_cell.angle_beta   90.00
_cell.angle_gamma   90.00
#
_symmetry.space_group_name_H-M   'P 1'
#
loop_
_entity.id
_entity.type
_entity.pdbx_description
1 polymer ?
#
loop_
_entity_poly.entity_id
_entity_poly.type
_entity_poly.pdbx_seq_one_letter_code
_entity_poly.pdbx_strand_id
1 'polypeptide(L)'
;MRSHVASLAYGARLGLGMLLTWGLTWGLELWSQTVHRLWAAEPLKLTFDAPSVSWRWDHPGSEVKLLAHERDHTGGRDSGAESIRFVCRKREAMVRFSLPITPCRVLDELEASVWIRAPHPGWSLALRVVTPGIIDPATGEPAHLLVRGDTSRETGRWECLRCRTADREVGRQLVQLRAKISGAGEPGEMYVDQVLLAYRAAEPGESWLLIDDLELKPIVPASPVAPPATTPPMSTQPPVAFRLDRIQVAGRPFFPRLVRDHGEAARRLAESGCNLVWVDDVKDSSRLQELRAHQLWAVATPPRAENEAGRPLGATSAGLLPFTESTDGVLCWLMGIRLGAADRKATLDWIEQVRAADRRRDRPIAAEVVADERGYSRDVQLLGLSRHVLGTTVSLADYRDWLMERRSAARPGAFCWTWIQCEPQPAALKAVSTWGAPPQIEPEQIRLQVFAALAAGYRGIGYWTTQSLDLGDPLTRERFLAIQQVNLELQLLEPWLATAGGAARIPCRLGSSPGQTSDGTWKALTNAAASARNLLSVSANRPSGETSGATGLSATVLRTDHGTLVLPVWLDRASQFVPAQAAGHHLTLVVPGVEQSAAAYEVSPTAIIGLGGGQRERVAGGVQITLPRFDQLAVIWLTSDLGLVETMRQRIAAVQQVSAMISLELARLKLDRVGQVDLRLQEVGARKEDGPQIVGRAKLALEHAQAAYDAKEFHRARLLAEESMQALRILQRLHWDDAVRHLASPVSSPYTLCFQTLPEHWQLINRLGRASQREAANLLPSGSFEDRDTLIAEGWQHTQTPIEGLRADASLVPRGRKSQYALRLACSTTTTQDGVPALTQPAVTYATPPLHVRADQLLHISGWVKIERPLAGQGDGLQISESILGRSAGVRFREAPDWTRFELLREVVTTGEWQLTMALYGIGEAQVDDLQVLALDLPPPNTADDEPSLVPAGGTGFLDRLPRFPGLSPRRR
;
A
#
# COMPACT_ATOMS: atom_id res chain seq x y z
N MET A 1 -42.61 -34.74 10.24
CA MET A 1 -43.92 -35.12 10.79
C MET A 1 -43.69 -36.12 11.92
N ARG A 2 -44.18 -35.80 13.13
CA ARG A 2 -44.44 -36.66 14.31
C ARG A 2 -43.48 -37.85 14.60
N SER A 3 -42.74 -37.79 15.71
CA SER A 3 -42.84 -38.79 16.81
C SER A 3 -41.91 -38.47 18.01
N HIS A 4 -42.50 -38.61 19.20
CA HIS A 4 -41.98 -39.10 20.49
C HIS A 4 -40.62 -38.65 21.07
N VAL A 5 -40.70 -38.01 22.24
CA VAL A 5 -39.76 -38.20 23.36
C VAL A 5 -40.56 -38.53 24.63
N ALA A 6 -40.37 -39.73 25.14
CA ALA A 6 -40.73 -40.12 26.50
C ALA A 6 -39.64 -41.06 27.03
N SER A 7 -38.99 -40.69 28.14
CA SER A 7 -38.56 -41.63 29.17
C SER A 7 -38.11 -40.86 30.41
N LEU A 8 -38.88 -41.07 31.49
CA LEU A 8 -38.58 -40.76 32.88
C LEU A 8 -37.85 -41.98 33.48
N ALA A 9 -36.75 -41.77 34.20
CA ALA A 9 -36.31 -42.67 35.28
C ALA A 9 -35.41 -41.88 36.25
N TYR A 10 -35.93 -41.45 37.40
CA TYR A 10 -36.04 -42.17 38.67
C TYR A 10 -34.79 -41.98 39.57
N GLY A 11 -34.99 -41.28 40.69
CA GLY A 11 -34.06 -41.23 41.83
C GLY A 11 -34.43 -40.08 42.77
N ALA A 12 -35.56 -40.23 43.47
CA ALA A 12 -36.12 -39.24 44.37
C ALA A 12 -35.77 -39.55 45.84
N ARG A 13 -35.81 -38.47 46.66
CA ARG A 13 -36.06 -38.40 48.11
C ARG A 13 -34.91 -38.70 49.07
N LEU A 14 -34.42 -37.66 49.75
CA LEU A 14 -34.73 -37.34 51.16
C LEU A 14 -33.94 -36.10 51.60
N GLY A 15 -34.62 -35.09 52.14
CA GLY A 15 -33.97 -33.89 52.70
C GLY A 15 -34.79 -32.60 52.64
N LEU A 16 -36.11 -32.65 52.83
CA LEU A 16 -36.94 -31.47 53.05
C LEU A 16 -36.75 -31.04 54.51
N GLY A 17 -35.89 -30.05 54.76
CA GLY A 17 -35.60 -29.61 56.13
C GLY A 17 -34.42 -28.67 56.31
N MET A 18 -34.11 -27.79 55.36
CA MET A 18 -33.28 -26.59 55.54
C MET A 18 -33.24 -25.86 54.19
N LEU A 19 -33.56 -24.56 54.18
CA LEU A 19 -33.64 -23.59 53.06
C LEU A 19 -35.05 -23.00 52.83
N LEU A 20 -35.73 -22.68 53.92
CA LEU A 20 -36.86 -21.74 53.96
C LEU A 20 -36.55 -20.67 55.03
N THR A 21 -35.43 -19.96 54.88
CA THR A 21 -34.99 -18.90 55.81
C THR A 21 -34.10 -17.81 55.19
N TRP A 22 -34.03 -17.63 53.85
CA TRP A 22 -33.13 -16.63 53.24
C TRP A 22 -33.71 -15.87 52.04
N GLY A 23 -34.99 -15.50 52.09
CA GLY A 23 -35.60 -14.72 50.98
C GLY A 23 -36.83 -13.87 51.31
N LEU A 24 -37.18 -13.73 52.59
CA LEU A 24 -38.39 -13.00 53.03
C LEU A 24 -38.10 -12.00 54.17
N THR A 25 -36.88 -11.48 54.21
CA THR A 25 -36.43 -10.40 55.13
C THR A 25 -35.76 -9.23 54.40
N TRP A 26 -35.94 -9.10 53.07
CA TRP A 26 -35.37 -7.99 52.28
C TRP A 26 -36.43 -7.15 51.53
N GLY A 27 -37.72 -7.42 51.76
CA GLY A 27 -38.84 -6.77 51.06
C GLY A 27 -39.67 -5.78 51.87
N LEU A 28 -39.41 -5.61 53.17
CA LEU A 28 -40.28 -4.82 54.07
C LEU A 28 -39.54 -3.84 54.99
N GLU A 29 -38.22 -3.68 54.82
CA GLU A 29 -37.40 -2.69 55.54
C GLU A 29 -36.96 -1.50 54.66
N LEU A 30 -37.31 -1.54 53.37
CA LEU A 30 -37.06 -0.47 52.38
C LEU A 30 -38.25 0.51 52.23
N TRP A 31 -39.27 0.39 53.08
CA TRP A 31 -40.47 1.25 53.08
C TRP A 31 -40.80 1.87 54.45
N SER A 32 -39.82 2.00 55.35
CA SER A 32 -39.98 2.72 56.64
C SER A 32 -38.85 3.69 57.02
N GLN A 33 -37.87 3.95 56.14
CA GLN A 33 -36.86 5.02 56.35
C GLN A 33 -37.04 6.25 55.45
N THR A 34 -38.27 6.55 55.02
CA THR A 34 -38.63 7.89 54.53
C THR A 34 -39.59 8.55 55.51
N VAL A 35 -39.08 8.91 56.68
CA VAL A 35 -39.71 9.89 57.59
C VAL A 35 -38.61 10.78 58.17
N HIS A 36 -38.61 12.02 57.72
CA HIS A 36 -37.94 13.20 58.30
C HIS A 36 -36.47 13.06 58.74
N ARG A 37 -35.54 13.12 57.78
CA ARG A 37 -34.37 13.98 57.98
C ARG A 37 -34.67 15.33 57.37
N LEU A 38 -35.11 16.27 58.20
CA LEU A 38 -34.85 17.69 57.97
C LEU A 38 -33.41 17.79 57.47
N TRP A 39 -33.20 18.42 56.32
CA TRP A 39 -31.86 18.75 55.81
C TRP A 39 -31.21 19.72 56.79
N ALA A 40 -30.67 19.21 57.89
CA ALA A 40 -29.70 19.91 58.68
C ALA A 40 -28.42 19.93 57.84
N ALA A 41 -28.10 21.10 57.28
CA ALA A 41 -26.77 21.37 56.76
C ALA A 41 -25.80 21.30 57.95
N GLU A 42 -25.28 20.12 58.25
CA GLU A 42 -24.31 19.96 59.33
C GLU A 42 -23.02 20.70 58.93
N PRO A 43 -22.53 21.65 59.76
CA PRO A 43 -21.28 22.33 59.50
C PRO A 43 -20.12 21.34 59.63
N LEU A 44 -19.17 21.36 58.70
CA LEU A 44 -17.89 20.66 58.90
C LEU A 44 -17.10 21.48 59.91
N LYS A 45 -16.86 20.91 61.08
CA LYS A 45 -16.01 21.50 62.12
C LYS A 45 -14.78 20.62 62.36
N LEU A 46 -13.59 21.19 62.19
CA LEU A 46 -12.31 20.56 62.52
C LEU A 46 -11.64 21.37 63.63
N THR A 47 -11.50 20.76 64.80
CA THR A 47 -10.81 21.32 65.98
C THR A 47 -9.33 20.91 66.05
N PHE A 48 -8.86 20.10 65.10
CA PHE A 48 -7.45 19.73 64.95
C PHE A 48 -6.81 18.99 66.16
N ASP A 49 -7.62 18.43 67.06
CA ASP A 49 -7.20 17.65 68.23
C ASP A 49 -6.70 16.23 67.93
N ALA A 50 -7.04 15.71 66.75
CA ALA A 50 -6.67 14.36 66.35
C ALA A 50 -5.16 14.25 66.05
N PRO A 51 -4.52 13.09 66.31
CA PRO A 51 -3.06 12.94 66.18
C PRO A 51 -2.53 13.03 64.75
N SER A 52 -3.37 12.88 63.72
CA SER A 52 -2.96 13.02 62.31
C SER A 52 -3.15 14.45 61.82
N VAL A 53 -2.16 14.98 61.07
CA VAL A 53 -2.25 16.26 60.35
C VAL A 53 -3.34 16.23 59.28
N SER A 54 -4.02 17.35 59.07
CA SER A 54 -5.17 17.46 58.14
C SER A 54 -4.80 18.20 56.86
N TRP A 55 -3.95 19.22 56.93
CA TRP A 55 -3.53 20.00 55.77
C TRP A 55 -2.47 19.25 54.96
N ARG A 56 -2.41 19.52 53.66
CA ARG A 56 -1.46 18.95 52.71
C ARG A 56 -0.59 20.06 52.13
N TRP A 57 0.70 19.80 52.03
CA TRP A 57 1.66 20.71 51.40
C TRP A 57 1.62 20.60 49.88
N ASP A 58 1.21 21.67 49.19
CA ASP A 58 1.06 21.69 47.72
C ASP A 58 2.36 22.10 47.02
N HIS A 59 3.44 21.34 47.21
CA HIS A 59 4.83 21.56 46.73
C HIS A 59 5.01 22.47 45.48
N PRO A 60 5.06 23.81 45.61
CA PRO A 60 4.93 24.71 44.46
C PRO A 60 6.28 25.01 43.76
N GLY A 61 7.37 24.34 44.15
CA GLY A 61 8.71 24.50 43.56
C GLY A 61 9.85 24.35 44.58
N SER A 62 11.10 24.49 44.13
CA SER A 62 12.32 24.34 44.96
C SER A 62 12.64 25.53 45.88
N GLU A 63 11.76 26.54 45.90
CA GLU A 63 11.94 27.84 46.56
C GLU A 63 11.51 27.85 48.03
N VAL A 64 10.71 26.87 48.46
CA VAL A 64 10.27 26.70 49.86
C VAL A 64 10.62 25.29 50.32
N LYS A 65 11.23 25.19 51.51
CA LYS A 65 11.53 23.90 52.15
C LYS A 65 10.71 23.77 53.44
N LEU A 66 9.92 22.71 53.52
CA LEU A 66 9.21 22.33 54.75
C LEU A 66 10.24 21.81 55.77
N LEU A 67 10.23 22.34 56.99
CA LEU A 67 11.09 21.93 58.09
C LEU A 67 10.40 20.93 59.01
N ALA A 68 9.16 21.22 59.39
CA ALA A 68 8.33 20.37 60.23
C ALA A 68 6.85 20.60 59.92
N HIS A 69 6.05 19.54 60.03
CA HIS A 69 4.60 19.59 59.90
C HIS A 69 4.03 18.55 60.86
N GLU A 70 3.49 19.04 61.96
CA GLU A 70 3.13 18.23 63.13
C GLU A 70 1.90 18.79 63.83
N ARG A 71 1.32 17.98 64.73
CA ARG A 71 0.29 18.44 65.65
C ARG A 71 0.96 19.04 66.88
N ASP A 72 0.63 20.28 67.20
CA ASP A 72 1.05 20.92 68.44
C ASP A 72 -0.09 20.84 69.46
N HIS A 73 0.06 19.96 70.44
CA HIS A 73 -0.94 19.73 71.50
C HIS A 73 -0.91 20.79 72.61
N THR A 74 -0.01 21.77 72.54
CA THR A 74 0.19 22.81 73.55
C THR A 74 0.01 24.24 73.01
N GLY A 75 0.04 24.40 71.69
CA GLY A 75 0.00 25.69 70.99
C GLY A 75 -1.33 26.06 70.35
N GLY A 76 -2.40 25.30 70.58
CA GLY A 76 -3.75 25.57 70.05
C GLY A 76 -4.43 26.78 70.71
N ARG A 77 -5.55 27.22 70.11
CA ARG A 77 -6.39 28.30 70.66
C ARG A 77 -7.18 27.80 71.87
N ASP A 78 -7.78 26.62 71.74
CA ASP A 78 -8.57 25.96 72.78
C ASP A 78 -7.85 24.71 73.32
N SER A 79 -7.20 23.94 72.45
CA SER A 79 -6.46 22.70 72.78
C SER A 79 -5.23 22.50 71.88
N GLY A 80 -5.36 21.73 70.79
CA GLY A 80 -4.29 21.46 69.83
C GLY A 80 -4.43 22.24 68.52
N ALA A 81 -3.32 22.58 67.87
CA ALA A 81 -3.29 23.19 66.55
C ALA A 81 -2.44 22.38 65.58
N GLU A 82 -2.68 22.55 64.27
CA GLU A 82 -1.73 22.11 63.26
C GLU A 82 -0.57 23.10 63.16
N SER A 83 0.66 22.63 63.37
CA SER A 83 1.87 23.45 63.35
C SER A 83 2.72 23.13 62.13
N ILE A 84 3.05 24.16 61.37
CA ILE A 84 3.82 24.05 60.14
C ILE A 84 4.99 25.02 60.19
N ARG A 85 6.22 24.51 60.03
CA ARG A 85 7.46 25.28 59.95
C ARG A 85 8.09 25.11 58.59
N PHE A 86 8.49 26.21 57.96
CA PHE A 86 9.05 26.22 56.62
C PHE A 86 10.08 27.34 56.43
N VAL A 87 10.95 27.19 55.43
CA VAL A 87 11.95 28.19 55.05
C VAL A 87 11.72 28.62 53.61
N CYS A 88 11.54 29.92 53.40
CA CYS A 88 11.48 30.55 52.09
C CYS A 88 12.89 30.99 51.67
N ARG A 89 13.35 30.52 50.51
CA ARG A 89 14.71 30.80 50.00
C ARG A 89 14.83 32.08 49.19
N LYS A 90 13.69 32.65 48.77
CA LYS A 90 13.62 33.86 47.93
C LYS A 90 12.46 34.74 48.34
N ARG A 91 12.55 36.01 47.95
CA ARG A 91 11.46 36.98 48.02
C ARG A 91 10.32 36.55 47.08
N GLU A 92 9.09 36.78 47.49
CA GLU A 92 7.86 36.39 46.78
C GLU A 92 7.63 34.89 46.59
N ALA A 93 8.35 34.04 47.33
CA ALA A 93 8.10 32.60 47.31
C ALA A 93 6.64 32.31 47.72
N MET A 94 5.96 31.46 46.92
CA MET A 94 4.58 31.07 47.17
C MET A 94 4.53 29.84 48.08
N VAL A 95 3.77 29.94 49.16
CA VAL A 95 3.52 28.87 50.13
C VAL A 95 2.04 28.53 50.05
N ARG A 96 1.68 27.27 49.82
CA ARG A 96 0.27 26.85 49.71
C ARG A 96 0.02 25.52 50.43
N PHE A 97 -1.03 25.50 51.22
CA PHE A 97 -1.55 24.31 51.89
C PHE A 97 -2.99 24.07 51.47
N SER A 98 -3.34 22.80 51.22
CA SER A 98 -4.69 22.38 50.85
C SER A 98 -5.27 21.43 51.89
N LEU A 99 -6.55 21.58 52.18
CA LEU A 99 -7.33 20.65 52.97
C LEU A 99 -8.43 20.08 52.07
N PRO A 100 -8.38 18.78 51.72
CA PRO A 100 -9.47 18.13 51.01
C PRO A 100 -10.70 18.04 51.91
N ILE A 101 -11.86 18.39 51.38
CA ILE A 101 -13.16 18.25 52.03
C ILE A 101 -14.08 17.35 51.20
N THR A 102 -15.13 16.84 51.83
CA THR A 102 -16.21 16.18 51.08
C THR A 102 -16.81 17.18 50.10
N PRO A 103 -16.96 16.84 48.79
CA PRO A 103 -17.52 17.75 47.80
C PRO A 103 -18.86 18.34 48.25
N CYS A 104 -18.95 19.66 48.28
CA CYS A 104 -20.17 20.37 48.65
C CYS A 104 -20.60 21.33 47.54
N ARG A 105 -21.91 21.47 47.33
CA ARG A 105 -22.46 22.38 46.32
C ARG A 105 -22.01 23.81 46.59
N VAL A 106 -21.71 24.54 45.53
CA VAL A 106 -21.50 25.99 45.63
C VAL A 106 -22.86 26.64 45.92
N LEU A 107 -22.98 27.27 47.09
CA LEU A 107 -24.14 28.08 47.51
C LEU A 107 -23.66 29.51 47.74
N ASP A 108 -24.50 30.51 47.48
CA ASP A 108 -24.11 31.91 47.71
C ASP A 108 -23.72 32.15 49.18
N GLU A 109 -24.36 31.44 50.12
CA GLU A 109 -24.13 31.49 51.56
C GLU A 109 -23.05 30.54 52.11
N LEU A 110 -22.38 29.71 51.28
CA LEU A 110 -21.33 28.81 51.75
C LEU A 110 -20.10 29.61 52.19
N GLU A 111 -19.78 29.51 53.48
CA GLU A 111 -18.69 30.23 54.16
C GLU A 111 -17.76 29.25 54.86
N ALA A 112 -16.46 29.40 54.60
CA ALA A 112 -15.37 28.78 55.36
C ALA A 112 -14.77 29.81 56.31
N SER A 113 -14.54 29.42 57.56
CA SER A 113 -13.81 30.21 58.55
C SER A 113 -12.72 29.38 59.20
N VAL A 114 -11.51 29.93 59.34
CA VAL A 114 -10.38 29.25 59.98
C VAL A 114 -9.62 30.21 60.88
N TRP A 115 -9.15 29.73 62.03
CA TRP A 115 -8.24 30.50 62.86
C TRP A 115 -6.80 30.17 62.48
N ILE A 116 -5.99 31.22 62.31
CA ILE A 116 -4.57 31.08 62.06
C ILE A 116 -3.76 31.98 62.98
N ARG A 117 -2.53 31.58 63.25
CA ARG A 117 -1.52 32.40 63.93
C ARG A 117 -0.19 32.24 63.20
N ALA A 118 0.38 33.34 62.74
CA ALA A 118 1.60 33.36 61.95
C ALA A 118 2.48 34.57 62.33
N PRO A 119 3.80 34.51 62.14
CA PRO A 119 4.72 35.60 62.46
C PRO A 119 4.70 36.75 61.42
N HIS A 120 3.98 36.59 60.31
CA HIS A 120 3.86 37.60 59.26
C HIS A 120 2.41 37.68 58.74
N PRO A 121 1.92 38.90 58.43
CA PRO A 121 0.62 39.06 57.77
C PRO A 121 0.71 38.64 56.29
N GLY A 122 -0.44 38.40 55.66
CA GLY A 122 -0.52 38.07 54.23
C GLY A 122 -0.94 36.64 53.91
N TRP A 123 -1.41 35.87 54.88
CA TRP A 123 -2.06 34.58 54.65
C TRP A 123 -3.48 34.79 54.13
N SER A 124 -3.83 34.23 52.97
CA SER A 124 -5.17 34.32 52.39
C SER A 124 -5.87 32.97 52.43
N LEU A 125 -7.13 32.96 52.87
CA LEU A 125 -8.02 31.81 52.76
C LEU A 125 -8.69 31.78 51.38
N ALA A 126 -8.79 30.61 50.77
CA ALA A 126 -9.49 30.43 49.51
C ALA A 126 -10.24 29.08 49.44
N LEU A 127 -11.26 29.02 48.59
CA LEU A 127 -12.01 27.82 48.27
C LEU A 127 -11.77 27.42 46.81
N ARG A 128 -11.48 26.13 46.58
CA ARG A 128 -11.36 25.56 45.23
C ARG A 128 -12.73 25.10 44.75
N VAL A 129 -13.24 25.77 43.72
CA VAL A 129 -14.49 25.42 43.06
C VAL A 129 -14.18 24.70 41.76
N VAL A 130 -14.67 23.48 41.62
CA VAL A 130 -14.50 22.66 40.40
C VAL A 130 -15.66 22.94 39.44
N THR A 131 -15.35 23.04 38.14
CA THR A 131 -16.33 23.21 37.06
C THR A 131 -16.35 21.96 36.17
N PRO A 132 -17.19 20.95 36.47
CA PRO A 132 -17.16 19.65 35.78
C PRO A 132 -17.36 19.70 34.26
N GLY A 133 -18.11 20.69 33.76
CA GLY A 133 -18.42 20.83 32.33
C GLY A 133 -17.39 21.61 31.52
N ILE A 134 -16.38 22.21 32.15
CA ILE A 134 -15.26 22.88 31.47
C ILE A 134 -14.00 22.06 31.74
N ILE A 135 -13.41 21.47 30.71
CA ILE A 135 -12.18 20.67 30.81
C ILE A 135 -10.98 21.56 30.45
N ASP A 136 -9.93 21.53 31.27
CA ASP A 136 -8.67 22.21 30.97
C ASP A 136 -7.91 21.42 29.88
N PRO A 137 -7.65 22.00 28.69
CA PRO A 137 -6.96 21.31 27.60
C PRO A 137 -5.51 20.92 27.91
N ALA A 138 -4.88 21.55 28.90
CA ALA A 138 -3.50 21.23 29.29
C ALA A 138 -3.41 19.99 30.20
N THR A 139 -4.40 19.76 31.05
CA THR A 139 -4.38 18.66 32.04
C THR A 139 -5.36 17.54 31.72
N GLY A 140 -6.41 17.80 30.93
CA GLY A 140 -7.49 16.86 30.68
C GLY A 140 -8.44 16.64 31.86
N GLU A 141 -8.25 17.39 32.96
CA GLU A 141 -9.10 17.36 34.15
C GLU A 141 -10.13 18.50 34.13
N PRO A 142 -11.24 18.39 34.91
CA PRO A 142 -12.14 19.51 35.13
C PRO A 142 -11.37 20.75 35.59
N ALA A 143 -11.61 21.87 34.89
CA ALA A 143 -11.06 23.15 35.28
C ALA A 143 -11.60 23.54 36.66
N HIS A 144 -10.83 24.35 37.38
CA HIS A 144 -11.20 24.84 38.71
C HIS A 144 -10.90 26.33 38.82
N LEU A 145 -11.66 27.00 39.68
CA LEU A 145 -11.49 28.40 40.03
C LEU A 145 -11.22 28.54 41.53
N LEU A 146 -10.51 29.61 41.90
CA LEU A 146 -10.15 29.92 43.29
C LEU A 146 -10.94 31.13 43.75
N VAL A 147 -11.90 30.92 44.65
CA VAL A 147 -12.60 32.00 45.35
C VAL A 147 -11.73 32.42 46.53
N ARG A 148 -11.27 33.66 46.54
CA ARG A 148 -10.39 34.18 47.60
C ARG A 148 -11.20 34.96 48.63
N GLY A 149 -10.96 34.69 49.91
CA GLY A 149 -11.54 35.39 51.04
C GLY A 149 -10.56 36.35 51.70
N ASP A 150 -10.67 36.45 53.02
CA ASP A 150 -9.88 37.33 53.87
C ASP A 150 -8.38 37.03 53.78
N THR A 151 -7.59 38.08 54.02
CA THR A 151 -6.14 38.01 54.12
C THR A 151 -5.72 38.53 55.48
N SER A 152 -4.83 37.80 56.15
CA SER A 152 -4.39 38.09 57.51
C SER A 152 -3.63 39.41 57.59
N ARG A 153 -3.88 40.14 58.67
CA ARG A 153 -3.28 41.45 58.95
C ARG A 153 -2.53 41.47 60.27
N GLU A 154 -2.88 40.55 61.17
CA GLU A 154 -2.29 40.46 62.50
C GLU A 154 -1.01 39.63 62.49
N THR A 155 -0.07 40.00 63.35
CA THR A 155 1.23 39.31 63.48
C THR A 155 1.34 38.66 64.85
N GLY A 156 1.59 37.35 64.87
CA GLY A 156 1.86 36.58 66.09
C GLY A 156 0.65 36.35 67.00
N ARG A 157 -0.55 36.78 66.60
CA ARG A 157 -1.83 36.59 67.29
C ARG A 157 -2.77 35.71 66.46
N TRP A 158 -3.74 35.08 67.12
CA TRP A 158 -4.80 34.33 66.44
C TRP A 158 -5.75 35.28 65.72
N GLU A 159 -5.94 35.06 64.42
CA GLU A 159 -6.85 35.81 63.54
C GLU A 159 -7.78 34.83 62.83
N CYS A 160 -9.05 35.20 62.67
CA CYS A 160 -10.04 34.39 61.95
C CYS A 160 -10.13 34.89 60.51
N LEU A 161 -9.82 34.04 59.55
CA LEU A 161 -10.01 34.32 58.12
C LEU A 161 -11.31 33.70 57.65
N ARG A 162 -12.09 34.44 56.85
CA ARG A 162 -13.34 33.96 56.27
C ARG A 162 -13.32 34.01 54.75
N CYS A 163 -13.97 33.05 54.11
CA CYS A 163 -14.10 32.98 52.66
C CYS A 163 -15.51 32.50 52.30
N ARG A 164 -16.26 33.33 51.58
CA ARG A 164 -17.63 33.03 51.15
C ARG A 164 -17.70 32.88 49.63
N THR A 165 -18.41 31.87 49.13
CA THR A 165 -18.66 31.68 47.69
C THR A 165 -19.80 32.56 47.18
N ALA A 166 -19.64 33.89 47.30
CA ALA A 166 -20.63 34.83 46.80
C ALA A 166 -20.76 34.73 45.27
N ASP A 167 -22.00 34.70 44.75
CA ASP A 167 -22.31 34.50 43.33
C ASP A 167 -21.56 35.48 42.43
N ARG A 168 -21.41 36.73 42.89
CA ARG A 168 -20.67 37.78 42.17
C ARG A 168 -19.19 37.41 41.96
N GLU A 169 -18.54 36.82 42.96
CA GLU A 169 -17.12 36.46 42.88
C GLU A 169 -16.93 35.18 42.07
N VAL A 170 -17.78 34.17 42.26
CA VAL A 170 -17.78 32.94 41.45
C VAL A 170 -18.01 33.27 39.97
N GLY A 171 -19.00 34.11 39.67
CA GLY A 171 -19.30 34.56 38.32
C GLY A 171 -18.14 35.35 37.69
N ARG A 172 -17.48 36.23 38.45
CA ARG A 172 -16.29 36.97 37.99
C ARG A 172 -15.14 36.03 37.61
N GLN A 173 -14.85 35.03 38.44
CA GLN A 173 -13.81 34.04 38.18
C GLN A 173 -14.16 33.13 36.99
N LEU A 174 -15.43 32.77 36.85
CA LEU A 174 -15.91 31.94 35.73
C LEU A 174 -15.76 32.66 34.38
N VAL A 175 -16.04 33.98 34.33
CA VAL A 175 -15.78 34.80 33.12
C VAL A 175 -14.29 34.80 32.78
N GLN A 176 -13.42 34.96 33.77
CA GLN A 176 -11.97 34.92 33.55
C GLN A 176 -11.48 33.54 33.09
N LEU A 177 -12.06 32.46 33.60
CA LEU A 177 -11.75 31.09 33.18
C LEU A 177 -12.16 30.84 31.72
N ARG A 178 -13.37 31.26 31.33
CA ARG A 178 -13.87 31.17 29.95
C ARG A 178 -13.06 32.02 28.96
N ALA A 179 -12.52 33.16 29.40
CA ALA A 179 -11.63 33.97 28.57
C ALA A 179 -10.27 33.29 28.31
N LYS A 180 -9.81 32.40 29.21
CA LYS A 180 -8.55 31.67 29.07
C LYS A 180 -8.70 30.37 28.26
N ILE A 181 -9.85 29.71 28.35
CA ILE A 181 -10.13 28.45 27.67
C ILE A 181 -11.03 28.72 26.44
N SER A 182 -10.42 28.76 25.25
CA SER A 182 -11.16 28.97 23.99
C SER A 182 -12.16 27.83 23.75
N GLY A 183 -13.44 28.16 23.59
CA GLY A 183 -14.51 27.17 23.39
C GLY A 183 -15.03 26.51 24.67
N ALA A 184 -14.80 27.11 25.84
CA ALA A 184 -15.31 26.60 27.11
C ALA A 184 -16.84 26.41 27.09
N GLY A 185 -17.29 25.19 27.44
CA GLY A 185 -18.71 24.83 27.52
C GLY A 185 -19.43 25.41 28.74
N GLU A 186 -20.57 24.80 29.07
CA GLU A 186 -21.27 25.10 30.33
C GLU A 186 -20.51 24.51 31.52
N PRO A 187 -20.41 25.21 32.67
CA PRO A 187 -19.62 24.75 33.83
C PRO A 187 -20.15 23.47 34.49
N GLY A 188 -21.40 23.08 34.22
CA GLY A 188 -22.09 22.03 34.96
C GLY A 188 -22.40 22.44 36.39
N GLU A 189 -22.74 21.47 37.24
CA GLU A 189 -23.00 21.69 38.66
C GLU A 189 -21.68 21.88 39.42
N MET A 190 -21.36 23.12 39.77
CA MET A 190 -20.12 23.48 40.47
C MET A 190 -20.15 23.02 41.94
N TYR A 191 -19.00 22.54 42.42
CA TYR A 191 -18.83 22.13 43.82
C TYR A 191 -17.47 22.57 44.38
N VAL A 192 -17.39 22.76 45.70
CA VAL A 192 -16.15 22.99 46.43
C VAL A 192 -15.62 21.65 46.93
N ASP A 193 -14.34 21.38 46.71
CA ASP A 193 -13.69 20.14 47.14
C ASP A 193 -12.43 20.35 47.99
N GLN A 194 -11.92 21.59 48.05
CA GLN A 194 -10.75 21.92 48.87
C GLN A 194 -10.85 23.33 49.49
N VAL A 195 -10.33 23.43 50.71
CA VAL A 195 -9.99 24.70 51.37
C VAL A 195 -8.49 24.93 51.24
N LEU A 196 -8.09 26.16 50.92
CA LEU A 196 -6.69 26.52 50.63
C LEU A 196 -6.24 27.67 51.52
N LEU A 197 -5.03 27.55 52.06
CA LEU A 197 -4.30 28.64 52.70
C LEU A 197 -3.07 28.95 51.85
N ALA A 198 -2.94 30.20 51.45
CA ALA A 198 -1.82 30.67 50.64
C ALA A 198 -1.13 31.86 51.27
N TYR A 199 0.20 31.90 51.18
CA TYR A 199 1.04 33.00 51.65
C TYR A 199 2.12 33.31 50.62
N ARG A 200 2.34 34.60 50.37
CA ARG A 200 3.44 35.07 49.53
C ARG A 200 4.50 35.71 50.42
N ALA A 201 5.68 35.09 50.49
CA ALA A 201 6.74 35.53 51.39
C ALA A 201 7.27 36.92 51.03
N ALA A 202 7.18 37.88 51.96
CA ALA A 202 7.69 39.23 51.74
C ALA A 202 9.23 39.30 51.74
N GLU A 203 9.89 38.40 52.49
CA GLU A 203 11.34 38.27 52.62
C GLU A 203 11.76 36.78 52.75
N PRO A 204 12.98 36.39 52.35
CA PRO A 204 13.52 35.06 52.60
C PRO A 204 13.81 34.83 54.09
N GLY A 205 13.52 33.64 54.61
CA GLY A 205 13.72 33.30 56.01
C GLY A 205 12.90 32.11 56.48
N GLU A 206 13.08 31.72 57.73
CA GLU A 206 12.24 30.75 58.41
C GLU A 206 10.94 31.41 58.90
N SER A 207 9.82 30.72 58.72
CA SER A 207 8.50 31.15 59.17
C SER A 207 7.69 29.95 59.63
N TRP A 208 6.65 30.21 60.42
CA TRP A 208 5.76 29.19 60.96
C TRP A 208 4.28 29.58 60.78
N LEU A 209 3.39 28.60 60.83
CA LEU A 209 1.94 28.78 60.77
C LEU A 209 1.30 27.79 61.75
N LEU A 210 0.46 28.30 62.64
CA LEU A 210 -0.46 27.52 63.46
C LEU A 210 -1.88 27.67 62.90
N ILE A 211 -2.61 26.56 62.78
CA ILE A 211 -3.97 26.51 62.24
C ILE A 211 -4.87 25.81 63.25
N ASP A 212 -6.02 26.41 63.54
CA ASP A 212 -7.01 25.87 64.47
C ASP A 212 -8.45 26.20 64.01
N ASP A 213 -9.44 25.51 64.56
CA ASP A 213 -10.89 25.72 64.41
C ASP A 213 -11.33 26.10 62.98
N LEU A 214 -11.34 25.13 62.08
CA LEU A 214 -11.95 25.29 60.75
C LEU A 214 -13.44 24.94 60.81
N GLU A 215 -14.29 25.87 60.38
CA GLU A 215 -15.73 25.66 60.21
C GLU A 215 -16.16 25.98 58.77
N LEU A 216 -16.91 25.08 58.13
CA LEU A 216 -17.51 25.27 56.81
C LEU A 216 -19.03 25.05 56.87
N LYS A 217 -19.82 26.04 56.46
CA LYS A 217 -21.29 26.02 56.55
C LYS A 217 -21.99 26.95 55.53
N PRO A 218 -23.23 26.65 55.09
CA PRO A 218 -23.92 25.36 55.20
C PRO A 218 -23.36 24.34 54.19
N ILE A 219 -23.24 23.07 54.59
CA ILE A 219 -22.80 22.01 53.69
C ILE A 219 -24.00 21.30 53.10
N VAL A 220 -24.12 21.36 51.78
CA VAL A 220 -24.98 20.46 51.01
C VAL A 220 -24.07 19.53 50.22
N PRO A 221 -24.05 18.22 50.51
CA PRO A 221 -23.22 17.27 49.78
C PRO A 221 -23.51 17.36 48.29
N ALA A 222 -22.49 17.62 47.48
CA ALA A 222 -22.57 17.42 46.05
C ALA A 222 -22.31 15.94 45.81
N SER A 223 -23.16 15.26 45.03
CA SER A 223 -22.71 14.02 44.40
C SER A 223 -21.77 14.44 43.29
N PRO A 224 -20.45 14.23 43.40
CA PRO A 224 -19.61 14.37 42.23
C PRO A 224 -20.20 13.41 41.21
N VAL A 225 -20.71 13.93 40.09
CA VAL A 225 -20.93 13.10 38.92
C VAL A 225 -19.56 12.53 38.66
N ALA A 226 -19.36 11.25 39.02
CA ALA A 226 -18.15 10.54 38.68
C ALA A 226 -17.95 10.83 37.19
N PRO A 227 -16.77 11.33 36.75
CA PRO A 227 -16.53 11.43 35.32
C PRO A 227 -16.93 10.07 34.76
N PRO A 228 -17.85 10.03 33.76
CA PRO A 228 -18.33 8.76 33.23
C PRO A 228 -17.09 7.91 33.04
N ALA A 229 -17.09 6.72 33.67
CA ALA A 229 -15.93 5.84 33.76
C ALA A 229 -15.19 5.96 32.44
N THR A 230 -14.10 6.71 32.45
CA THR A 230 -13.46 7.09 31.22
C THR A 230 -12.75 5.81 30.85
N THR A 231 -13.42 4.97 30.06
CA THR A 231 -12.72 4.24 29.01
C THR A 231 -11.68 5.22 28.54
N PRO A 232 -10.37 4.97 28.78
CA PRO A 232 -9.33 5.96 28.54
C PRO A 232 -9.66 6.60 27.20
N PRO A 233 -9.81 7.93 27.11
CA PRO A 233 -10.35 8.57 25.92
C PRO A 233 -9.61 7.95 24.76
N MET A 234 -10.34 7.17 23.97
CA MET A 234 -9.78 6.41 22.89
C MET A 234 -9.04 7.46 22.07
N SER A 235 -7.70 7.35 22.06
CA SER A 235 -6.77 8.37 21.58
C SER A 235 -7.44 9.34 20.62
N THR A 236 -7.73 10.57 21.05
CA THR A 236 -8.27 11.60 20.16
C THR A 236 -7.27 12.02 19.09
N GLN A 237 -6.02 11.55 19.17
CA GLN A 237 -5.11 11.64 18.06
C GLN A 237 -5.54 10.66 16.97
N PRO A 238 -5.72 11.14 15.72
CA PRO A 238 -6.05 10.27 14.62
C PRO A 238 -4.96 9.19 14.48
N PRO A 239 -5.36 7.92 14.25
CA PRO A 239 -4.41 6.81 14.17
C PRO A 239 -3.43 6.99 13.01
N VAL A 240 -3.77 7.84 12.04
CA VAL A 240 -2.98 8.17 10.86
C VAL A 240 -2.61 9.65 10.88
N ALA A 241 -1.36 9.94 10.56
CA ALA A 241 -0.88 11.29 10.34
C ALA A 241 -0.14 11.35 9.01
N PHE A 242 -0.42 12.38 8.22
CA PHE A 242 0.34 12.68 7.01
C PHE A 242 1.31 13.81 7.31
N ARG A 243 2.61 13.54 7.28
CA ARG A 243 3.66 14.55 7.54
C ARG A 243 4.46 14.75 6.27
N LEU A 244 4.32 15.92 5.66
CA LEU A 244 4.89 16.26 4.36
C LEU A 244 4.44 15.26 3.29
N ASP A 245 5.31 14.30 2.99
CA ASP A 245 5.14 13.31 1.94
C ASP A 245 5.12 11.87 2.52
N ARG A 246 5.04 11.73 3.84
CA ARG A 246 5.10 10.44 4.55
C ARG A 246 3.81 10.16 5.32
N ILE A 247 3.39 8.91 5.30
CA ILE A 247 2.29 8.41 6.13
C ILE A 247 2.86 7.77 7.39
N GLN A 248 2.29 8.12 8.53
CA GLN A 248 2.58 7.52 9.82
C GLN A 248 1.30 6.93 10.40
N VAL A 249 1.38 5.72 10.93
CA VAL A 249 0.27 5.07 11.63
C VAL A 249 0.72 4.78 13.07
N ALA A 250 -0.03 5.27 14.04
CA ALA A 250 0.35 5.24 15.46
C ALA A 250 1.78 5.76 15.72
N GLY A 251 2.16 6.84 15.02
CA GLY A 251 3.49 7.48 15.13
C GLY A 251 4.64 6.74 14.44
N ARG A 252 4.39 5.61 13.76
CA ARG A 252 5.41 4.84 13.05
C ARG A 252 5.32 5.05 11.53
N PRO A 253 6.45 5.15 10.80
CA PRO A 253 6.43 5.15 9.34
C PRO A 253 5.67 3.94 8.81
N PHE A 254 4.82 4.16 7.82
CA PHE A 254 3.93 3.14 7.29
C PHE A 254 4.11 3.03 5.78
N PHE A 255 4.29 1.82 5.28
CA PHE A 255 4.34 1.55 3.83
C PHE A 255 3.08 0.80 3.40
N PRO A 256 2.14 1.46 2.70
CA PRO A 256 0.91 0.84 2.21
C PRO A 256 1.17 -0.40 1.32
N ARG A 257 0.61 -1.54 1.73
CA ARG A 257 0.51 -2.80 0.98
C ARG A 257 -0.97 -3.19 0.91
N LEU A 258 -1.61 -2.78 -0.19
CA LEU A 258 -3.05 -2.89 -0.38
C LEU A 258 -3.43 -4.19 -1.07
N VAL A 259 -4.59 -4.74 -0.75
CA VAL A 259 -5.28 -5.79 -1.51
C VAL A 259 -6.77 -5.47 -1.57
N ARG A 260 -7.46 -5.93 -2.60
CA ARG A 260 -8.92 -5.79 -2.69
C ARG A 260 -9.60 -6.87 -1.86
N ASP A 261 -10.68 -6.50 -1.18
CA ASP A 261 -11.53 -7.46 -0.48
C ASP A 261 -12.42 -8.23 -1.47
N HIS A 262 -12.34 -9.56 -1.46
CA HIS A 262 -13.25 -10.46 -2.18
C HIS A 262 -14.02 -11.39 -1.21
N GLY A 263 -14.05 -11.04 0.08
CA GLY A 263 -14.70 -11.82 1.13
C GLY A 263 -13.83 -12.92 1.74
N GLU A 264 -12.51 -12.92 1.50
CA GLU A 264 -11.60 -13.86 2.15
C GLU A 264 -11.58 -13.68 3.66
N ALA A 265 -11.31 -14.73 4.43
CA ALA A 265 -11.16 -14.59 5.88
C ALA A 265 -10.06 -13.56 6.21
N ALA A 266 -10.29 -12.64 7.15
CA ALA A 266 -9.33 -11.58 7.48
C ALA A 266 -7.95 -12.14 7.88
N ARG A 267 -7.91 -13.32 8.50
CA ARG A 267 -6.67 -14.05 8.78
C ARG A 267 -5.84 -14.33 7.51
N ARG A 268 -6.48 -14.76 6.42
CA ARG A 268 -5.80 -15.09 5.15
C ARG A 268 -5.23 -13.84 4.49
N LEU A 269 -5.98 -12.73 4.53
CA LEU A 269 -5.50 -11.43 4.09
C LEU A 269 -4.30 -10.96 4.92
N ALA A 270 -4.31 -11.17 6.24
CA ALA A 270 -3.18 -10.86 7.12
C ALA A 270 -1.96 -11.75 6.84
N GLU A 271 -2.18 -13.05 6.60
CA GLU A 271 -1.13 -14.00 6.22
C GLU A 271 -0.43 -13.59 4.93
N SER A 272 -1.13 -12.94 3.98
CA SER A 272 -0.52 -12.40 2.74
C SER A 272 0.52 -11.30 2.99
N GLY A 273 0.58 -10.72 4.19
CA GLY A 273 1.46 -9.59 4.53
C GLY A 273 0.97 -8.23 4.05
N CYS A 274 -0.22 -8.16 3.45
CA CYS A 274 -0.92 -6.89 3.21
C CYS A 274 -1.28 -6.25 4.56
N ASN A 275 -1.25 -4.92 4.62
CA ASN A 275 -1.61 -4.16 5.81
C ASN A 275 -2.85 -3.26 5.59
N LEU A 276 -3.30 -3.17 4.34
CA LEU A 276 -4.49 -2.45 3.92
C LEU A 276 -5.38 -3.33 3.05
N VAL A 277 -6.68 -3.27 3.31
CA VAL A 277 -7.71 -3.98 2.53
C VAL A 277 -8.70 -2.96 1.99
N TRP A 278 -8.89 -2.93 0.66
CA TRP A 278 -9.88 -2.08 0.04
C TRP A 278 -11.28 -2.70 0.16
N VAL A 279 -12.14 -2.05 0.93
CA VAL A 279 -13.54 -2.41 1.15
C VAL A 279 -14.43 -1.46 0.35
N ASP A 280 -15.28 -2.02 -0.51
CA ASP A 280 -16.16 -1.24 -1.39
C ASP A 280 -17.33 -0.59 -0.62
N ASP A 281 -17.91 -1.27 0.39
CA ASP A 281 -19.00 -0.74 1.21
C ASP A 281 -18.56 -0.48 2.67
N VAL A 282 -18.45 0.79 3.04
CA VAL A 282 -18.08 1.19 4.41
C VAL A 282 -19.16 0.88 5.46
N LYS A 283 -20.39 0.57 5.04
CA LYS A 283 -21.50 0.28 5.98
C LYS A 283 -21.33 -1.08 6.66
N ASP A 284 -20.46 -1.96 6.15
CA ASP A 284 -20.17 -3.26 6.76
C ASP A 284 -19.23 -3.12 7.97
N SER A 285 -19.78 -2.68 9.10
CA SER A 285 -19.04 -2.52 10.34
C SER A 285 -18.51 -3.85 10.90
N SER A 286 -19.18 -4.97 10.61
CA SER A 286 -18.72 -6.31 11.01
C SER A 286 -17.42 -6.66 10.28
N ARG A 287 -17.37 -6.44 8.97
CA ARG A 287 -16.15 -6.68 8.19
C ARG A 287 -15.00 -5.78 8.62
N LEU A 288 -15.27 -4.50 8.88
CA LEU A 288 -14.25 -3.57 9.41
C LEU A 288 -13.70 -4.05 10.77
N GLN A 289 -14.54 -4.54 11.67
CA GLN A 289 -14.12 -5.10 12.95
C GLN A 289 -13.30 -6.39 12.79
N GLU A 290 -13.70 -7.28 11.89
CA GLU A 290 -12.96 -8.52 11.57
C GLU A 290 -11.55 -8.20 11.07
N LEU A 291 -11.42 -7.27 10.12
CA LEU A 291 -10.12 -6.81 9.62
C LEU A 291 -9.25 -6.23 10.74
N ARG A 292 -9.83 -5.37 11.59
CA ARG A 292 -9.11 -4.78 12.73
C ARG A 292 -8.64 -5.82 13.74
N ALA A 293 -9.42 -6.86 14.00
CA ALA A 293 -9.04 -7.96 14.91
C ALA A 293 -7.78 -8.69 14.43
N HIS A 294 -7.50 -8.68 13.12
CA HIS A 294 -6.30 -9.23 12.49
C HIS A 294 -5.23 -8.19 12.17
N GLN A 295 -5.28 -7.01 12.79
CA GLN A 295 -4.33 -5.89 12.61
C GLN A 295 -4.30 -5.31 11.18
N LEU A 296 -5.32 -5.60 10.36
CA LEU A 296 -5.48 -5.01 9.04
C LEU A 296 -6.24 -3.69 9.15
N TRP A 297 -5.89 -2.73 8.32
CA TRP A 297 -6.64 -1.49 8.17
C TRP A 297 -7.51 -1.54 6.92
N ALA A 298 -8.68 -0.92 6.95
CA ALA A 298 -9.47 -0.75 5.74
C ALA A 298 -9.10 0.54 5.00
N VAL A 299 -9.07 0.47 3.69
CA VAL A 299 -9.24 1.61 2.79
C VAL A 299 -10.67 1.51 2.28
N ALA A 300 -11.52 2.50 2.53
CA ALA A 300 -12.93 2.38 2.19
C ALA A 300 -13.33 3.38 1.12
N THR A 301 -14.26 2.99 0.25
CA THR A 301 -14.97 3.96 -0.59
C THR A 301 -16.00 4.68 0.28
N PRO A 302 -15.96 6.02 0.42
CA PRO A 302 -16.92 6.72 1.26
C PRO A 302 -18.34 6.66 0.67
N PRO A 303 -19.38 6.94 1.47
CA PRO A 303 -20.72 7.09 0.93
C PRO A 303 -20.81 8.35 0.06
N ARG A 304 -21.75 8.34 -0.90
CA ARG A 304 -22.12 9.53 -1.69
C ARG A 304 -23.49 10.03 -1.26
N ALA A 305 -23.66 11.36 -1.24
CA ALA A 305 -24.98 11.94 -1.12
C ALA A 305 -25.69 11.79 -2.46
N GLU A 306 -26.86 11.15 -2.47
CA GLU A 306 -27.63 10.87 -3.68
C GLU A 306 -29.04 11.45 -3.56
N ASN A 307 -29.64 11.80 -4.70
CA ASN A 307 -31.06 12.16 -4.76
C ASN A 307 -31.96 10.91 -4.80
N GLU A 308 -33.28 11.09 -4.79
CA GLU A 308 -34.25 9.98 -4.85
C GLU A 308 -34.11 9.07 -6.08
N ALA A 309 -33.47 9.56 -7.15
CA ALA A 309 -33.18 8.82 -8.37
C ALA A 309 -31.78 8.16 -8.38
N GLY A 310 -31.07 8.14 -7.24
CA GLY A 310 -29.73 7.56 -7.10
C GLY A 310 -28.62 8.34 -7.80
N ARG A 311 -28.85 9.60 -8.18
CA ARG A 311 -27.82 10.44 -8.79
C ARG A 311 -27.04 11.20 -7.71
N PRO A 312 -25.70 11.28 -7.82
CA PRO A 312 -24.89 11.97 -6.84
C PRO A 312 -25.20 13.47 -6.81
N LEU A 313 -25.32 14.03 -5.61
CA LEU A 313 -25.55 15.44 -5.32
C LEU A 313 -24.22 16.14 -4.98
N GLY A 314 -24.08 17.38 -5.44
CA GLY A 314 -22.89 18.20 -5.13
C GLY A 314 -22.87 18.68 -3.67
N ALA A 315 -21.69 19.11 -3.22
CA ALA A 315 -21.43 19.56 -1.83
C ALA A 315 -22.38 20.68 -1.36
N THR A 316 -22.78 21.56 -2.27
CA THR A 316 -23.69 22.69 -1.98
C THR A 316 -25.14 22.24 -1.77
N SER A 317 -25.51 21.07 -2.29
CA SER A 317 -26.90 20.59 -2.29
C SER A 317 -27.18 19.59 -1.17
N ALA A 318 -26.18 18.78 -0.80
CA ALA A 318 -26.29 17.81 0.30
C ALA A 318 -24.92 17.52 0.91
N GLY A 319 -24.90 17.27 2.22
CA GLY A 319 -23.71 16.84 2.97
C GLY A 319 -23.84 15.42 3.50
N LEU A 320 -22.72 14.82 3.88
CA LEU A 320 -22.70 13.52 4.56
C LEU A 320 -22.86 13.70 6.07
N LEU A 321 -23.51 12.72 6.72
CA LEU A 321 -23.54 12.66 8.17
C LEU A 321 -22.13 12.43 8.73
N PRO A 322 -21.78 13.03 9.89
CA PRO A 322 -20.49 12.79 10.51
C PRO A 322 -20.20 11.31 10.73
N PHE A 323 -18.99 10.87 10.38
CA PHE A 323 -18.62 9.47 10.55
C PHE A 323 -18.51 9.10 12.04
N THR A 324 -19.15 8.02 12.43
CA THR A 324 -19.16 7.51 13.81
C THR A 324 -18.09 6.43 14.01
N GLU A 325 -18.05 5.86 15.22
CA GLU A 325 -17.15 4.77 15.61
C GLU A 325 -17.28 3.52 14.72
N SER A 326 -18.40 3.35 14.01
CA SER A 326 -18.57 2.26 13.04
C SER A 326 -17.52 2.27 11.92
N THR A 327 -16.90 3.43 11.68
CA THR A 327 -15.87 3.61 10.65
C THR A 327 -14.44 3.60 11.20
N ASP A 328 -14.22 3.32 12.50
CA ASP A 328 -12.89 3.37 13.11
C ASP A 328 -11.88 2.37 12.50
N GLY A 329 -12.39 1.34 11.81
CA GLY A 329 -11.56 0.40 11.06
C GLY A 329 -10.91 0.98 9.80
N VAL A 330 -11.38 2.14 9.33
CA VAL A 330 -10.93 2.79 8.09
C VAL A 330 -9.77 3.74 8.37
N LEU A 331 -8.63 3.49 7.70
CA LEU A 331 -7.43 4.31 7.79
C LEU A 331 -7.42 5.46 6.78
N CYS A 332 -7.90 5.23 5.56
CA CYS A 332 -8.00 6.25 4.51
C CYS A 332 -9.20 6.01 3.59
N TRP A 333 -9.64 7.08 2.92
CA TRP A 333 -10.78 7.06 2.01
C TRP A 333 -10.32 6.97 0.56
N LEU A 334 -10.79 6.00 -0.21
CA LEU A 334 -10.53 5.91 -1.66
C LEU A 334 -11.72 6.46 -2.43
N MET A 335 -11.54 7.59 -3.12
CA MET A 335 -12.62 8.18 -3.91
C MET A 335 -12.98 7.28 -5.10
N GLY A 336 -11.98 6.67 -5.72
CA GLY A 336 -12.25 5.75 -6.80
C GLY A 336 -10.99 5.38 -7.55
N ILE A 337 -11.21 4.53 -8.54
CA ILE A 337 -10.20 4.03 -9.44
C ILE A 337 -10.42 4.60 -10.84
N ARG A 338 -9.33 4.80 -11.56
CA ARG A 338 -9.27 5.28 -12.94
C ARG A 338 -10.01 6.59 -13.21
N LEU A 339 -9.94 7.55 -12.29
CA LEU A 339 -10.57 8.87 -12.46
C LEU A 339 -9.87 9.67 -13.57
N GLY A 340 -10.67 10.24 -14.48
CA GLY A 340 -10.19 11.07 -15.58
C GLY A 340 -10.37 12.57 -15.31
N ALA A 341 -9.89 13.43 -16.22
CA ALA A 341 -10.03 14.88 -16.09
C ALA A 341 -11.49 15.36 -16.00
N ALA A 342 -12.41 14.65 -16.67
CA ALA A 342 -13.84 14.95 -16.63
C ALA A 342 -14.49 14.71 -15.25
N ASP A 343 -13.95 13.77 -14.48
CA ASP A 343 -14.49 13.40 -13.16
C ASP A 343 -14.03 14.36 -12.06
N ARG A 344 -13.07 15.25 -12.35
CA ARG A 344 -12.40 16.06 -11.33
C ARG A 344 -13.37 16.91 -10.52
N LYS A 345 -14.27 17.64 -11.19
CA LYS A 345 -15.22 18.52 -10.50
C LYS A 345 -16.11 17.75 -9.53
N ALA A 346 -16.73 16.66 -10.00
CA ALA A 346 -17.58 15.82 -9.16
C ALA A 346 -16.80 15.16 -8.01
N THR A 347 -15.55 14.79 -8.24
CA THR A 347 -14.67 14.22 -7.20
C THR A 347 -14.33 15.27 -6.13
N LEU A 348 -14.08 16.52 -6.51
CA LEU A 348 -13.79 17.61 -5.56
C LEU A 348 -14.98 17.91 -4.65
N ASP A 349 -16.17 18.03 -5.24
CA ASP A 349 -17.40 18.23 -4.47
C ASP A 349 -17.58 17.09 -3.45
N TRP A 350 -17.30 15.85 -3.84
CA TRP A 350 -17.38 14.70 -2.94
C TRP A 350 -16.28 14.69 -1.87
N ILE A 351 -15.05 15.09 -2.20
CA ILE A 351 -13.96 15.28 -1.24
C ILE A 351 -14.35 16.29 -0.17
N GLU A 352 -14.99 17.40 -0.54
CA GLU A 352 -15.45 18.42 0.41
C GLU A 352 -16.51 17.86 1.37
N GLN A 353 -17.46 17.06 0.87
CA GLN A 353 -18.46 16.37 1.70
C GLN A 353 -17.80 15.39 2.69
N VAL A 354 -16.84 14.58 2.21
CA VAL A 354 -16.13 13.60 3.04
C VAL A 354 -15.30 14.30 4.11
N ARG A 355 -14.57 15.37 3.76
CA ARG A 355 -13.81 16.17 4.74
C ARG A 355 -14.73 16.81 5.78
N ALA A 356 -15.92 17.27 5.39
CA ALA A 356 -16.89 17.81 6.33
C ALA A 356 -17.44 16.75 7.30
N ALA A 357 -17.69 15.53 6.83
CA ALA A 357 -18.12 14.40 7.66
C ALA A 357 -17.01 13.80 8.53
N ASP A 358 -15.75 13.92 8.11
CA ASP A 358 -14.59 13.30 8.77
C ASP A 358 -13.71 14.27 9.57
N ARG A 359 -14.19 15.49 9.86
CA ARG A 359 -13.43 16.54 10.56
C ARG A 359 -12.76 16.08 11.86
N ARG A 360 -13.33 15.08 12.53
CA ARG A 360 -12.85 14.59 13.83
C ARG A 360 -11.63 13.67 13.70
N ARG A 361 -11.55 12.88 12.62
CA ARG A 361 -10.45 11.92 12.39
C ARG A 361 -9.48 12.39 11.31
N ASP A 362 -9.89 13.32 10.46
CA ASP A 362 -9.09 13.93 9.39
C ASP A 362 -8.31 12.88 8.58
N ARG A 363 -9.00 11.81 8.16
CA ARG A 363 -8.32 10.69 7.50
C ARG A 363 -7.86 11.09 6.09
N PRO A 364 -6.69 10.60 5.63
CA PRO A 364 -6.20 10.86 4.30
C PRO A 364 -7.16 10.38 3.21
N ILE A 365 -7.14 11.11 2.11
CA ILE A 365 -7.90 10.80 0.90
C ILE A 365 -6.95 10.25 -0.15
N ALA A 366 -7.34 9.14 -0.76
CA ALA A 366 -6.71 8.47 -1.87
C ALA A 366 -7.59 8.54 -3.12
N ALA A 367 -6.96 8.55 -4.28
CA ALA A 367 -7.64 8.38 -5.57
C ALA A 367 -6.66 7.81 -6.58
N GLU A 368 -7.10 6.86 -7.41
CA GLU A 368 -6.31 6.40 -8.55
C GLU A 368 -6.79 7.07 -9.84
N VAL A 369 -5.86 7.66 -10.58
CA VAL A 369 -6.15 8.58 -11.69
C VAL A 369 -5.46 8.14 -12.97
N VAL A 370 -6.14 8.39 -14.09
CA VAL A 370 -5.60 8.16 -15.44
C VAL A 370 -5.25 9.47 -16.18
N ALA A 371 -5.68 10.63 -15.67
CA ALA A 371 -5.38 11.96 -16.21
C ALA A 371 -5.41 13.04 -15.11
N ASP A 372 -4.88 14.23 -15.42
CA ASP A 372 -4.83 15.41 -14.54
C ASP A 372 -4.15 15.17 -13.18
N GLU A 373 -2.97 14.56 -13.21
CA GLU A 373 -2.22 14.15 -12.01
C GLU A 373 -1.87 15.36 -11.14
N ARG A 374 -1.55 16.49 -11.78
CA ARG A 374 -1.23 17.75 -11.10
C ARG A 374 -2.45 18.39 -10.45
N GLY A 375 -3.65 18.22 -11.02
CA GLY A 375 -4.92 18.65 -10.45
C GLY A 375 -5.34 17.78 -9.28
N TYR A 376 -5.30 16.46 -9.42
CA TYR A 376 -5.67 15.54 -8.34
C TYR A 376 -4.70 15.55 -7.16
N SER A 377 -3.38 15.62 -7.39
CA SER A 377 -2.37 15.69 -6.31
C SER A 377 -2.44 16.95 -5.44
N ARG A 378 -3.33 17.91 -5.76
CA ARG A 378 -3.64 19.05 -4.87
C ARG A 378 -4.63 18.69 -3.79
N ASP A 379 -5.51 17.76 -4.11
CA ASP A 379 -6.77 17.53 -3.41
C ASP A 379 -6.77 16.16 -2.69
N VAL A 380 -5.91 15.24 -3.13
CA VAL A 380 -5.70 13.93 -2.48
C VAL A 380 -4.30 13.80 -1.92
N GLN A 381 -4.16 13.12 -0.77
CA GLN A 381 -2.87 12.84 -0.14
C GLN A 381 -2.19 11.61 -0.76
N LEU A 382 -2.96 10.57 -1.15
CA LEU A 382 -2.44 9.34 -1.74
C LEU A 382 -2.87 9.21 -3.22
N LEU A 383 -1.97 9.58 -4.14
CA LEU A 383 -2.24 9.53 -5.57
C LEU A 383 -1.88 8.14 -6.14
N GLY A 384 -2.90 7.41 -6.61
CA GLY A 384 -2.75 6.15 -7.33
C GLY A 384 -2.45 6.41 -8.80
N LEU A 385 -1.40 5.79 -9.32
CA LEU A 385 -0.96 5.91 -10.71
C LEU A 385 -0.60 4.52 -11.22
N SER A 386 -1.57 3.84 -11.82
CA SER A 386 -1.45 2.41 -12.13
C SER A 386 -1.51 2.12 -13.62
N ARG A 387 -0.84 1.05 -14.03
CA ARG A 387 -0.86 0.54 -15.39
C ARG A 387 -0.54 -0.94 -15.40
N HIS A 388 -1.35 -1.72 -16.08
CA HIS A 388 -1.08 -3.14 -16.30
C HIS A 388 -0.32 -3.33 -17.62
N VAL A 389 0.79 -4.07 -17.58
CA VAL A 389 1.72 -4.20 -18.71
C VAL A 389 2.07 -5.65 -19.06
N LEU A 390 1.72 -6.63 -18.22
CA LEU A 390 2.00 -8.03 -18.51
C LEU A 390 1.13 -8.53 -19.66
N GLY A 391 1.74 -9.28 -20.58
CA GLY A 391 1.11 -9.71 -21.82
C GLY A 391 0.97 -8.61 -22.88
N THR A 392 1.65 -7.47 -22.72
CA THR A 392 1.65 -6.35 -23.69
C THR A 392 3.04 -6.12 -24.26
N THR A 393 3.15 -5.34 -25.34
CA THR A 393 4.44 -4.94 -25.93
C THR A 393 5.23 -3.95 -25.07
N VAL A 394 4.70 -3.49 -23.94
CA VAL A 394 5.37 -2.56 -23.01
C VAL A 394 6.25 -3.35 -22.06
N SER A 395 7.57 -3.13 -22.11
CA SER A 395 8.50 -3.84 -21.23
C SER A 395 8.38 -3.38 -19.78
N LEU A 396 8.88 -4.18 -18.83
CA LEU A 396 8.92 -3.78 -17.42
C LEU A 396 9.85 -2.57 -17.18
N ALA A 397 10.87 -2.39 -18.02
CA ALA A 397 11.73 -1.21 -17.99
C ALA A 397 10.95 0.05 -18.43
N ASP A 398 10.17 -0.05 -19.50
CA ASP A 398 9.29 1.03 -19.96
C ASP A 398 8.18 1.32 -18.96
N TYR A 399 7.66 0.30 -18.27
CA TYR A 399 6.70 0.47 -17.17
C TYR A 399 7.29 1.30 -16.02
N ARG A 400 8.51 0.99 -15.55
CA ARG A 400 9.21 1.81 -14.55
C ARG A 400 9.37 3.25 -15.03
N ASP A 401 9.82 3.43 -16.27
CA ASP A 401 10.08 4.77 -16.81
C ASP A 401 8.76 5.56 -16.99
N TRP A 402 7.67 4.88 -17.35
CA TRP A 402 6.31 5.43 -17.35
C TRP A 402 5.88 5.86 -15.95
N LEU A 403 6.08 5.03 -14.91
CA LEU A 403 5.77 5.40 -13.52
C LEU A 403 6.55 6.65 -13.09
N MET A 404 7.84 6.76 -13.46
CA MET A 404 8.67 7.94 -13.16
C MET A 404 8.12 9.22 -13.82
N GLU A 405 7.72 9.14 -15.08
CA GLU A 405 7.11 10.27 -15.79
C GLU A 405 5.79 10.69 -15.15
N ARG A 406 4.90 9.73 -14.86
CA ARG A 406 3.58 9.99 -14.26
C ARG A 406 3.69 10.60 -12.87
N ARG A 407 4.64 10.12 -12.06
CA ARG A 407 4.97 10.73 -10.78
C ARG A 407 5.49 12.17 -10.93
N SER A 408 6.29 12.44 -11.97
CA SER A 408 6.83 13.78 -12.24
C SER A 408 5.77 14.77 -12.74
N ALA A 409 4.68 14.26 -13.34
CA ALA A 409 3.52 15.07 -13.72
C ALA A 409 2.68 15.53 -12.50
N ALA A 410 2.73 14.80 -11.38
CA ALA A 410 2.13 15.22 -10.12
C ALA A 410 2.91 16.37 -9.45
N ARG A 411 2.37 16.94 -8.36
CA ARG A 411 3.11 17.92 -7.56
C ARG A 411 4.41 17.32 -7.00
N PRO A 412 5.52 18.08 -6.95
CA PRO A 412 6.74 17.64 -6.27
C PRO A 412 6.42 17.22 -4.84
N GLY A 413 6.91 16.04 -4.44
CA GLY A 413 6.64 15.46 -3.12
C GLY A 413 5.28 14.77 -2.97
N ALA A 414 4.44 14.68 -4.01
CA ALA A 414 3.21 13.90 -3.95
C ALA A 414 3.51 12.43 -3.57
N PHE A 415 2.68 11.85 -2.70
CA PHE A 415 2.76 10.43 -2.38
C PHE A 415 2.08 9.63 -3.48
N CYS A 416 2.87 8.83 -4.19
CA CYS A 416 2.40 7.99 -5.29
C CYS A 416 2.40 6.50 -4.90
N TRP A 417 1.33 5.80 -5.28
CA TRP A 417 1.20 4.35 -5.16
C TRP A 417 0.65 3.74 -6.46
N THR A 418 0.82 2.44 -6.68
CA THR A 418 0.37 1.75 -7.91
C THR A 418 -0.21 0.38 -7.60
N TRP A 419 -1.19 -0.03 -8.41
CA TRP A 419 -1.63 -1.42 -8.51
C TRP A 419 -0.61 -2.24 -9.31
N ILE A 420 -0.33 -3.45 -8.81
CA ILE A 420 0.49 -4.49 -9.39
C ILE A 420 -0.45 -5.51 -10.02
N GLN A 421 -0.21 -5.84 -11.30
CA GLN A 421 -1.02 -6.81 -12.01
C GLN A 421 -0.70 -8.23 -11.51
N CYS A 422 -1.67 -8.90 -10.87
CA CYS A 422 -1.53 -10.27 -10.37
C CYS A 422 -2.31 -11.31 -11.18
N GLU A 423 -3.18 -10.86 -12.09
CA GLU A 423 -3.97 -11.70 -13.00
C GLU A 423 -3.82 -11.24 -14.46
N PRO A 424 -3.90 -12.16 -15.44
CA PRO A 424 -3.89 -11.78 -16.84
C PRO A 424 -5.07 -10.88 -17.19
N GLN A 425 -4.94 -10.16 -18.30
CA GLN A 425 -5.99 -9.26 -18.77
C GLN A 425 -7.28 -10.03 -19.07
N PRO A 426 -8.47 -9.53 -18.66
CA PRO A 426 -9.75 -10.22 -18.89
C PRO A 426 -10.00 -10.60 -20.35
N ALA A 427 -9.60 -9.75 -21.30
CA ALA A 427 -9.71 -10.02 -22.73
C ALA A 427 -8.85 -11.23 -23.16
N ALA A 428 -7.61 -11.33 -22.64
CA ALA A 428 -6.74 -12.47 -22.90
C ALA A 428 -7.26 -13.75 -22.24
N LEU A 429 -7.78 -13.65 -21.00
CA LEU A 429 -8.44 -14.76 -20.31
C LEU A 429 -9.61 -15.30 -21.15
N LYS A 430 -10.53 -14.44 -21.57
CA LYS A 430 -11.73 -14.84 -22.34
C LYS A 430 -11.39 -15.46 -23.70
N ALA A 431 -10.41 -14.90 -24.41
CA ALA A 431 -10.05 -15.38 -25.73
C ALA A 431 -9.30 -16.72 -25.71
N VAL A 432 -8.40 -16.91 -24.74
CA VAL A 432 -7.57 -18.11 -24.66
C VAL A 432 -8.30 -19.26 -23.94
N SER A 433 -9.09 -18.97 -22.91
CA SER A 433 -9.76 -20.01 -22.10
C SER A 433 -10.78 -20.85 -22.87
N THR A 434 -11.22 -20.39 -24.05
CA THR A 434 -12.15 -21.14 -24.88
C THR A 434 -11.47 -22.33 -25.59
N TRP A 435 -10.16 -22.25 -25.84
CA TRP A 435 -9.42 -23.21 -26.67
C TRP A 435 -8.18 -23.81 -25.97
N GLY A 436 -7.86 -23.35 -24.76
CA GLY A 436 -6.57 -23.63 -24.11
C GLY A 436 -6.53 -23.46 -22.61
N ALA A 437 -5.37 -23.79 -22.03
CA ALA A 437 -5.08 -23.48 -20.65
C ALA A 437 -5.19 -21.96 -20.40
N PRO A 438 -5.80 -21.52 -19.29
CA PRO A 438 -5.89 -20.09 -19.00
C PRO A 438 -4.48 -19.51 -18.85
N PRO A 439 -4.19 -18.33 -19.44
CA PRO A 439 -2.90 -17.67 -19.27
C PRO A 439 -2.61 -17.44 -17.79
N GLN A 440 -1.33 -17.49 -17.40
CA GLN A 440 -0.92 -17.31 -16.01
C GLN A 440 0.16 -16.23 -15.91
N ILE A 441 0.23 -15.60 -14.73
CA ILE A 441 1.31 -14.69 -14.37
C ILE A 441 2.30 -15.44 -13.49
N GLU A 442 3.58 -15.30 -13.81
CA GLU A 442 4.65 -15.92 -13.06
C GLU A 442 4.90 -15.19 -11.72
N PRO A 443 5.23 -15.91 -10.63
CA PRO A 443 5.61 -15.30 -9.36
C PRO A 443 6.68 -14.22 -9.50
N GLU A 444 7.65 -14.46 -10.38
CA GLU A 444 8.74 -13.53 -10.67
C GLU A 444 8.25 -12.22 -11.32
N GLN A 445 7.17 -12.25 -12.11
CA GLN A 445 6.60 -11.03 -12.72
C GLN A 445 5.91 -10.15 -11.69
N ILE A 446 5.25 -10.74 -10.68
CA ILE A 446 4.69 -9.99 -9.54
C ILE A 446 5.81 -9.27 -8.81
N ARG A 447 6.89 -10.00 -8.48
CA ARG A 447 8.06 -9.44 -7.79
C ARG A 447 8.75 -8.35 -8.60
N LEU A 448 8.99 -8.56 -9.90
CA LEU A 448 9.65 -7.57 -10.77
C LEU A 448 8.83 -6.28 -10.91
N GLN A 449 7.50 -6.36 -10.99
CA GLN A 449 6.63 -5.17 -11.02
C GLN A 449 6.73 -4.36 -9.72
N VAL A 450 6.72 -5.03 -8.56
CA VAL A 450 6.89 -4.37 -7.25
C VAL A 450 8.19 -3.60 -7.22
N PHE A 451 9.31 -4.23 -7.57
CA PHE A 451 10.62 -3.56 -7.54
C PHE A 451 10.78 -2.51 -8.65
N ALA A 452 10.09 -2.65 -9.79
CA ALA A 452 9.99 -1.57 -10.78
C ALA A 452 9.27 -0.33 -10.19
N ALA A 453 8.19 -0.53 -9.44
CA ALA A 453 7.48 0.57 -8.77
C ALA A 453 8.34 1.23 -7.67
N LEU A 454 9.03 0.44 -6.83
CA LEU A 454 9.96 0.96 -5.84
C LEU A 454 11.11 1.74 -6.50
N ALA A 455 11.66 1.22 -7.60
CA ALA A 455 12.70 1.89 -8.39
C ALA A 455 12.23 3.23 -8.98
N ALA A 456 10.93 3.35 -9.31
CA ALA A 456 10.32 4.62 -9.73
C ALA A 456 10.07 5.59 -8.56
N GLY A 457 10.30 5.17 -7.32
CA GLY A 457 10.12 5.94 -6.09
C GLY A 457 8.67 6.01 -5.60
N TYR A 458 7.87 4.98 -5.90
CA TYR A 458 6.52 4.83 -5.34
C TYR A 458 6.60 4.39 -3.88
N ARG A 459 5.73 4.94 -3.03
CA ARG A 459 5.74 4.75 -1.57
C ARG A 459 4.61 3.87 -1.06
N GLY A 460 3.88 3.22 -1.96
CA GLY A 460 2.91 2.20 -1.65
C GLY A 460 2.62 1.35 -2.88
N ILE A 461 2.17 0.12 -2.64
CA ILE A 461 1.75 -0.80 -3.69
C ILE A 461 0.39 -1.40 -3.33
N GLY A 462 -0.39 -1.77 -4.33
CA GLY A 462 -1.57 -2.60 -4.18
C GLY A 462 -1.52 -3.80 -5.10
N TYR A 463 -2.10 -4.93 -4.72
CA TYR A 463 -2.21 -6.12 -5.57
C TYR A 463 -3.58 -6.15 -6.22
N TRP A 464 -3.61 -6.09 -7.55
CA TRP A 464 -4.86 -6.14 -8.30
C TRP A 464 -5.25 -7.59 -8.58
N THR A 465 -6.37 -7.99 -7.98
CA THR A 465 -7.01 -9.29 -8.19
C THR A 465 -8.49 -9.08 -8.53
N THR A 466 -9.03 -9.93 -9.40
CA THR A 466 -10.46 -9.95 -9.73
C THR A 466 -11.19 -11.08 -9.01
N GLN A 467 -10.44 -11.97 -8.36
CA GLN A 467 -10.96 -13.11 -7.61
C GLN A 467 -10.30 -13.20 -6.23
N SER A 468 -10.91 -14.02 -5.37
CA SER A 468 -10.39 -14.35 -4.05
C SER A 468 -8.99 -14.99 -4.13
N LEU A 469 -8.12 -14.61 -3.19
CA LEU A 469 -6.81 -15.21 -3.00
C LEU A 469 -6.83 -16.57 -2.27
N ASP A 470 -8.02 -17.12 -1.96
CA ASP A 470 -8.21 -18.34 -1.17
C ASP A 470 -9.13 -19.38 -1.82
N LEU A 471 -9.13 -19.46 -3.16
CA LEU A 471 -9.98 -20.42 -3.91
C LEU A 471 -9.54 -21.89 -3.81
N GLY A 472 -8.41 -22.18 -3.16
CA GLY A 472 -7.92 -23.54 -2.90
C GLY A 472 -7.27 -24.25 -4.09
N ASP A 473 -7.21 -23.63 -5.27
CA ASP A 473 -6.52 -24.18 -6.43
C ASP A 473 -5.00 -23.86 -6.43
N PRO A 474 -4.16 -24.66 -7.11
CA PRO A 474 -2.71 -24.46 -7.13
C PRO A 474 -2.25 -23.11 -7.67
N LEU A 475 -2.97 -22.50 -8.62
CA LEU A 475 -2.57 -21.23 -9.25
C LEU A 475 -2.85 -20.06 -8.33
N THR A 476 -4.01 -20.06 -7.67
CA THR A 476 -4.33 -19.10 -6.63
C THR A 476 -3.37 -19.24 -5.45
N ARG A 477 -3.00 -20.47 -5.07
CA ARG A 477 -1.98 -20.72 -4.04
C ARG A 477 -0.62 -20.15 -4.43
N GLU A 478 -0.18 -20.37 -5.66
CA GLU A 478 1.09 -19.84 -6.17
C GLU A 478 1.09 -18.29 -6.17
N ARG A 479 -0.01 -17.66 -6.62
CA ARG A 479 -0.18 -16.20 -6.57
C ARG A 479 -0.13 -15.66 -5.14
N PHE A 480 -0.87 -16.29 -4.23
CA PHE A 480 -0.89 -15.92 -2.81
C PHE A 480 0.52 -15.99 -2.21
N LEU A 481 1.24 -17.09 -2.45
CA LEU A 481 2.61 -17.27 -1.95
C LEU A 481 3.59 -16.26 -2.55
N ALA A 482 3.43 -15.90 -3.83
CA ALA A 482 4.25 -14.88 -4.48
C ALA A 482 4.05 -13.51 -3.82
N ILE A 483 2.80 -13.12 -3.58
CA ILE A 483 2.42 -11.89 -2.85
C ILE A 483 2.97 -11.94 -1.41
N GLN A 484 2.82 -13.07 -0.73
CA GLN A 484 3.28 -13.25 0.64
C GLN A 484 4.80 -13.11 0.74
N GLN A 485 5.56 -13.76 -0.15
CA GLN A 485 7.02 -13.71 -0.16
C GLN A 485 7.54 -12.29 -0.38
N VAL A 486 6.98 -11.55 -1.36
CA VAL A 486 7.41 -10.17 -1.58
C VAL A 486 6.98 -9.24 -0.44
N ASN A 487 5.81 -9.46 0.18
CA ASN A 487 5.39 -8.66 1.33
C ASN A 487 6.27 -8.89 2.57
N LEU A 488 6.83 -10.09 2.77
CA LEU A 488 7.86 -10.32 3.79
C LEU A 488 9.12 -9.48 3.53
N GLU A 489 9.56 -9.38 2.27
CA GLU A 489 10.66 -8.49 1.87
C GLU A 489 10.32 -7.03 2.19
N LEU A 490 9.13 -6.57 1.78
CA LEU A 490 8.70 -5.19 2.01
C LEU A 490 8.50 -4.85 3.49
N GLN A 491 8.03 -5.80 4.30
CA GLN A 491 7.86 -5.60 5.75
C GLN A 491 9.21 -5.40 6.45
N LEU A 492 10.25 -6.11 6.01
CA LEU A 492 11.60 -5.88 6.51
C LEU A 492 12.12 -4.49 6.11
N LEU A 493 11.83 -4.06 4.88
CA LEU A 493 12.29 -2.78 4.34
C LEU A 493 11.39 -1.59 4.69
N GLU A 494 10.25 -1.80 5.33
CA GLU A 494 9.22 -0.78 5.57
C GLU A 494 9.76 0.51 6.22
N PRO A 495 10.60 0.48 7.27
CA PRO A 495 11.16 1.72 7.85
C PRO A 495 11.95 2.57 6.85
N TRP A 496 12.62 1.93 5.89
CA TRP A 496 13.42 2.59 4.86
C TRP A 496 12.53 3.08 3.72
N LEU A 497 11.63 2.23 3.23
CA LEU A 497 10.74 2.58 2.11
C LEU A 497 9.77 3.70 2.48
N ALA A 498 9.26 3.73 3.72
CA ALA A 498 8.35 4.77 4.20
C ALA A 498 9.02 6.14 4.38
N THR A 499 10.36 6.18 4.53
CA THR A 499 11.15 7.42 4.69
C THR A 499 11.97 7.77 3.45
N ALA A 500 11.91 6.96 2.40
CA ALA A 500 12.72 7.13 1.20
C ALA A 500 12.47 8.47 0.50
N GLY A 501 13.53 9.25 0.36
CA GLY A 501 13.59 10.50 -0.38
C GLY A 501 14.48 10.37 -1.61
N GLY A 502 13.95 10.80 -2.76
CA GLY A 502 14.64 10.71 -4.05
C GLY A 502 14.81 9.27 -4.56
N ALA A 503 14.89 9.11 -5.88
CA ALA A 503 15.25 7.84 -6.53
C ALA A 503 16.25 8.14 -7.64
N ALA A 504 17.50 7.73 -7.45
CA ALA A 504 18.57 7.97 -8.41
C ALA A 504 18.99 6.65 -9.06
N ARG A 505 18.96 6.60 -10.39
CA ARG A 505 19.37 5.41 -11.15
C ARG A 505 20.89 5.43 -11.37
N ILE A 506 21.54 4.31 -11.09
CA ILE A 506 22.95 4.08 -11.35
C ILE A 506 23.14 2.86 -12.26
N PRO A 507 24.18 2.87 -13.12
CA PRO A 507 24.49 1.72 -13.97
C PRO A 507 25.07 0.57 -13.16
N CYS A 508 24.86 -0.64 -13.68
CA CYS A 508 25.38 -1.89 -13.14
C CYS A 508 26.20 -2.61 -14.21
N ARG A 509 27.22 -3.37 -13.82
CA ARG A 509 28.03 -4.19 -14.73
C ARG A 509 28.20 -5.59 -14.17
N LEU A 510 27.96 -6.60 -14.99
CA LEU A 510 28.26 -7.99 -14.64
C LEU A 510 29.69 -8.33 -15.02
N GLY A 511 30.37 -9.11 -14.19
CA GLY A 511 31.69 -9.65 -14.52
C GLY A 511 31.60 -10.77 -15.55
N SER A 512 32.59 -10.84 -16.45
CA SER A 512 32.81 -12.02 -17.29
C SER A 512 33.37 -13.16 -16.45
N SER A 513 32.79 -14.36 -16.51
CA SER A 513 33.39 -15.53 -15.86
C SER A 513 34.78 -15.83 -16.44
N PRO A 514 35.83 -16.00 -15.62
CA PRO A 514 37.15 -16.39 -16.12
C PRO A 514 37.09 -17.84 -16.64
N GLY A 515 37.29 -18.03 -17.94
CA GLY A 515 37.32 -19.37 -18.58
C GLY A 515 36.58 -19.53 -19.91
N GLN A 516 36.09 -18.46 -20.56
CA GLN A 516 35.48 -18.56 -21.90
C GLN A 516 36.56 -18.65 -23.00
N THR A 517 37.05 -19.86 -23.29
CA THR A 517 37.61 -20.17 -24.61
C THR A 517 36.48 -20.62 -25.53
N SER A 518 36.43 -20.07 -26.73
CA SER A 518 35.37 -20.17 -27.74
C SER A 518 35.29 -21.53 -28.45
N ASP A 519 35.53 -22.65 -27.76
CA ASP A 519 35.41 -23.98 -28.35
C ASP A 519 34.23 -24.75 -27.76
N GLY A 520 33.24 -24.98 -28.62
CA GLY A 520 32.05 -25.75 -28.30
C GLY A 520 32.42 -27.20 -27.99
N THR A 521 32.32 -27.60 -26.72
CA THR A 521 32.20 -29.02 -26.37
C THR A 521 31.51 -29.20 -25.02
N TRP A 522 30.33 -29.80 -25.06
CA TRP A 522 29.41 -30.10 -23.96
C TRP A 522 29.91 -31.16 -22.94
N LYS A 523 31.23 -31.37 -22.79
CA LYS A 523 31.79 -32.56 -22.12
C LYS A 523 32.15 -32.43 -20.63
N ALA A 524 31.75 -31.38 -19.91
CA ALA A 524 32.07 -31.22 -18.49
C ALA A 524 30.81 -31.08 -17.59
N LEU A 525 30.14 -32.20 -17.31
CA LEU A 525 28.95 -32.28 -16.43
C LEU A 525 29.04 -33.43 -15.41
N THR A 526 30.17 -33.59 -14.71
CA THR A 526 30.32 -34.65 -13.67
C THR A 526 30.64 -34.15 -12.27
N ASN A 527 30.72 -32.83 -12.01
CA ASN A 527 31.00 -32.31 -10.67
C ASN A 527 29.96 -31.27 -10.20
N ALA A 528 29.21 -31.61 -9.15
CA ALA A 528 28.11 -30.82 -8.58
C ALA A 528 28.49 -29.37 -8.21
N ALA A 529 29.75 -29.11 -7.82
CA ALA A 529 30.25 -27.76 -7.52
C ALA A 529 30.65 -26.94 -8.76
N ALA A 530 30.94 -27.59 -9.90
CA ALA A 530 31.24 -26.93 -11.17
C ALA A 530 29.97 -26.62 -11.99
N SER A 531 28.90 -27.40 -11.79
CA SER A 531 27.60 -27.27 -12.49
C SER A 531 26.87 -25.95 -12.23
N ALA A 532 27.14 -25.27 -11.10
CA ALA A 532 26.61 -23.93 -10.82
C ALA A 532 27.21 -22.85 -11.74
N ARG A 533 28.51 -22.98 -12.10
CA ARG A 533 29.21 -22.03 -12.99
C ARG A 533 28.78 -22.18 -14.46
N ASN A 534 28.42 -23.39 -14.89
CA ASN A 534 28.10 -23.70 -16.29
C ASN A 534 26.68 -23.30 -16.76
N LEU A 535 25.79 -22.78 -15.90
CA LEU A 535 24.48 -22.25 -16.37
C LEU A 535 24.62 -20.95 -17.15
N LEU A 536 25.63 -20.13 -16.82
CA LEU A 536 25.85 -18.87 -17.52
C LEU A 536 26.44 -19.08 -18.92
N SER A 537 27.06 -20.23 -19.18
CA SER A 537 27.61 -20.56 -20.51
C SER A 537 26.54 -21.06 -21.49
N VAL A 538 25.41 -21.62 -21.03
CA VAL A 538 24.31 -22.00 -21.93
C VAL A 538 23.67 -20.77 -22.57
N SER A 539 23.77 -19.59 -21.93
CA SER A 539 23.36 -18.29 -22.49
C SER A 539 24.41 -17.62 -23.39
N ALA A 540 25.65 -18.10 -23.44
CA ALA A 540 26.76 -17.41 -24.11
C ALA A 540 26.81 -17.65 -25.64
N ASN A 541 25.99 -18.55 -26.18
CA ASN A 541 25.94 -18.83 -27.61
C ASN A 541 24.95 -17.90 -28.34
N ARG A 542 25.17 -16.58 -28.24
CA ARG A 542 24.60 -15.58 -29.17
C ARG A 542 25.73 -15.08 -30.08
N PRO A 543 25.49 -14.87 -31.39
CA PRO A 543 26.49 -14.29 -32.26
C PRO A 543 26.88 -12.89 -31.76
N SER A 544 28.18 -12.73 -31.61
CA SER A 544 28.91 -11.58 -31.13
C SER A 544 28.60 -10.31 -31.93
N GLY A 545 28.18 -9.26 -31.22
CA GLY A 545 28.02 -7.94 -31.81
C GLY A 545 27.21 -6.98 -30.94
N GLU A 546 27.59 -6.77 -29.67
CA GLU A 546 27.35 -5.53 -28.90
C GLU A 546 27.88 -5.72 -27.47
N THR A 547 29.15 -5.35 -27.26
CA THR A 547 29.71 -5.14 -25.91
C THR A 547 29.23 -3.79 -25.39
N SER A 548 28.05 -3.78 -24.76
CA SER A 548 27.55 -2.67 -23.94
C SER A 548 26.73 -3.27 -22.79
N GLY A 549 26.76 -2.66 -21.60
CA GLY A 549 26.28 -3.28 -20.33
C GLY A 549 24.92 -3.99 -20.44
N ALA A 550 24.76 -5.10 -19.71
CA ALA A 550 23.58 -5.95 -19.75
C ALA A 550 22.28 -5.14 -19.85
N THR A 551 21.66 -5.13 -21.02
CA THR A 551 20.50 -4.30 -21.34
C THR A 551 19.38 -4.58 -20.33
N GLY A 552 18.86 -3.54 -19.68
CA GLY A 552 17.78 -3.64 -18.69
C GLY A 552 18.23 -3.80 -17.22
N LEU A 553 19.53 -3.99 -16.95
CA LEU A 553 20.06 -4.06 -15.60
C LEU A 553 20.51 -2.68 -15.09
N SER A 554 19.91 -2.25 -13.98
CA SER A 554 20.25 -0.98 -13.33
C SER A 554 19.95 -1.05 -11.84
N ALA A 555 20.57 -0.18 -11.04
CA ALA A 555 20.23 -0.06 -9.62
C ALA A 555 19.60 1.29 -9.30
N THR A 556 18.66 1.30 -8.36
CA THR A 556 18.09 2.53 -7.82
C THR A 556 18.64 2.77 -6.43
N VAL A 557 19.13 3.98 -6.18
CA VAL A 557 19.59 4.44 -4.87
C VAL A 557 18.48 5.27 -4.24
N LEU A 558 18.01 4.82 -3.08
CA LEU A 558 17.02 5.50 -2.24
C LEU A 558 17.72 5.99 -0.96
N ARG A 559 17.64 7.29 -0.68
CA ARG A 559 18.16 7.87 0.56
C ARG A 559 17.08 7.84 1.61
N THR A 560 17.40 7.38 2.81
CA THR A 560 16.42 7.25 3.89
C THR A 560 17.00 7.80 5.18
N ASP A 561 16.15 7.97 6.19
CA ASP A 561 16.56 8.41 7.53
C ASP A 561 17.44 7.34 8.23
N HIS A 562 17.51 6.12 7.68
CA HIS A 562 18.13 4.94 8.24
C HIS A 562 19.25 4.38 7.34
N GLY A 563 19.85 5.25 6.53
CA GLY A 563 20.95 4.91 5.63
C GLY A 563 20.55 4.96 4.15
N THR A 564 21.28 4.20 3.33
CA THR A 564 21.07 4.16 1.87
C THR A 564 20.63 2.76 1.45
N LEU A 565 19.49 2.69 0.76
CA LEU A 565 18.97 1.46 0.18
C LEU A 565 19.27 1.45 -1.32
N VAL A 566 19.85 0.37 -1.82
CA VAL A 566 20.23 0.21 -3.23
C VAL A 566 19.56 -1.04 -3.76
N LEU A 567 18.76 -0.86 -4.82
CA LEU A 567 17.92 -1.89 -5.42
C LEU A 567 18.40 -2.16 -6.86
N PRO A 568 19.42 -3.02 -7.08
CA PRO A 568 19.71 -3.57 -8.40
C PRO A 568 18.55 -4.46 -8.87
N VAL A 569 18.03 -4.18 -10.08
CA VAL A 569 16.93 -4.92 -10.70
C VAL A 569 17.25 -5.14 -12.17
N TRP A 570 17.06 -6.38 -12.64
CA TRP A 570 17.19 -6.75 -14.04
C TRP A 570 15.83 -6.80 -14.73
N LEU A 571 15.48 -5.69 -15.41
CA LEU A 571 14.23 -5.57 -16.18
C LEU A 571 14.49 -5.90 -17.65
N ASP A 572 14.58 -7.20 -17.99
CA ASP A 572 14.68 -7.67 -19.38
C ASP A 572 13.48 -7.21 -20.24
N ARG A 573 13.72 -7.02 -21.54
CA ARG A 573 12.75 -6.47 -22.50
C ARG A 573 11.51 -7.33 -22.75
N ALA A 574 11.55 -8.62 -22.37
CA ALA A 574 10.46 -9.56 -22.57
C ALA A 574 10.00 -10.28 -21.29
N SER A 575 10.50 -9.88 -20.12
CA SER A 575 10.05 -10.44 -18.83
C SER A 575 8.57 -10.19 -18.53
N GLN A 576 7.91 -9.24 -19.21
CA GLN A 576 6.46 -9.03 -19.15
C GLN A 576 5.63 -10.16 -19.80
N PHE A 577 6.27 -11.03 -20.60
CA PHE A 577 5.66 -12.24 -21.16
C PHE A 577 6.13 -13.48 -20.39
N VAL A 578 7.45 -13.74 -20.44
CA VAL A 578 8.10 -14.87 -19.75
C VAL A 578 9.40 -14.37 -19.11
N PRO A 579 9.58 -14.52 -17.78
CA PRO A 579 10.77 -14.08 -17.08
C PRO A 579 12.06 -14.62 -17.71
N ALA A 580 13.04 -13.73 -17.91
CA ALA A 580 14.38 -14.15 -18.30
C ALA A 580 15.09 -14.89 -17.15
N GLN A 581 16.16 -15.62 -17.50
CA GLN A 581 17.08 -16.17 -16.50
C GLN A 581 17.55 -15.07 -15.54
N ALA A 582 17.94 -13.90 -16.07
CA ALA A 582 18.27 -12.70 -15.31
C ALA A 582 19.20 -12.95 -14.11
N ALA A 583 20.20 -13.82 -14.27
CA ALA A 583 21.17 -14.17 -13.23
C ALA A 583 22.60 -14.03 -13.75
N GLY A 584 23.54 -13.72 -12.85
CA GLY A 584 24.94 -13.46 -13.19
C GLY A 584 25.88 -13.53 -11.98
N HIS A 585 27.18 -13.44 -12.26
CA HIS A 585 28.23 -13.36 -11.24
C HIS A 585 28.89 -11.99 -11.24
N HIS A 586 29.44 -11.64 -10.08
CA HIS A 586 30.25 -10.42 -9.91
C HIS A 586 29.52 -9.16 -10.41
N LEU A 587 28.30 -8.92 -9.93
CA LEU A 587 27.58 -7.68 -10.21
C LEU A 587 28.30 -6.53 -9.50
N THR A 588 28.81 -5.58 -10.27
CA THR A 588 29.48 -4.37 -9.78
C THR A 588 28.63 -3.13 -10.02
N LEU A 589 28.57 -2.25 -9.02
CA LEU A 589 27.87 -0.97 -9.09
C LEU A 589 28.56 0.06 -8.18
N VAL A 590 28.49 1.34 -8.53
CA VAL A 590 29.10 2.43 -7.76
C VAL A 590 28.01 3.30 -7.13
N VAL A 591 27.93 3.30 -5.81
CA VAL A 591 26.95 4.06 -5.03
C VAL A 591 27.57 5.41 -4.66
N PRO A 592 27.04 6.54 -5.17
CA PRO A 592 27.56 7.87 -4.84
C PRO A 592 27.20 8.27 -3.40
N GLY A 593 27.92 9.24 -2.82
CA GLY A 593 27.53 9.92 -1.56
C GLY A 593 27.31 9.01 -0.34
N VAL A 594 28.09 7.94 -0.20
CA VAL A 594 28.01 7.02 0.95
C VAL A 594 29.01 7.45 2.03
N GLU A 595 28.56 7.57 3.28
CA GLU A 595 29.40 7.90 4.45
C GLU A 595 30.59 6.96 4.61
N GLN A 596 31.72 7.47 5.09
CA GLN A 596 32.98 6.71 5.19
C GLN A 596 32.85 5.44 6.05
N SER A 597 32.15 5.56 7.17
CA SER A 597 31.90 4.51 8.18
C SER A 597 30.81 3.52 7.78
N ALA A 598 30.00 3.80 6.75
CA ALA A 598 28.89 2.93 6.40
C ALA A 598 29.37 1.57 5.88
N ALA A 599 28.93 0.50 6.55
CA ALA A 599 29.06 -0.88 6.11
C ALA A 599 27.95 -1.21 5.10
N ALA A 600 28.22 -2.14 4.19
CA ALA A 600 27.27 -2.58 3.19
C ALA A 600 26.82 -4.01 3.50
N TYR A 601 25.52 -4.26 3.36
CA TYR A 601 24.89 -5.55 3.62
C TYR A 601 23.98 -5.93 2.46
N GLU A 602 24.01 -7.19 2.07
CA GLU A 602 22.94 -7.80 1.27
C GLU A 602 21.85 -8.32 2.22
N VAL A 603 20.61 -7.92 1.99
CA VAL A 603 19.47 -8.20 2.87
C VAL A 603 18.45 -9.06 2.15
N SER A 604 18.00 -10.12 2.82
CA SER A 604 16.91 -10.97 2.38
C SER A 604 16.05 -11.38 3.58
N PRO A 605 14.85 -11.95 3.37
CA PRO A 605 14.03 -12.43 4.48
C PRO A 605 14.63 -13.57 5.31
N THR A 606 15.72 -14.17 4.86
CA THR A 606 16.38 -15.28 5.57
C THR A 606 17.80 -14.98 6.04
N ALA A 607 18.42 -13.88 5.60
CA ALA A 607 19.76 -13.50 6.05
C ALA A 607 20.08 -12.03 5.79
N ILE A 608 20.98 -11.49 6.61
CA ILE A 608 21.71 -10.25 6.37
C ILE A 608 23.21 -10.58 6.27
N ILE A 609 23.80 -10.35 5.10
CA ILE A 609 25.17 -10.75 4.77
C ILE A 609 26.02 -9.51 4.61
N GLY A 610 27.11 -9.40 5.38
CA GLY A 610 28.05 -8.28 5.25
C GLY A 610 28.89 -8.39 3.99
N LEU A 611 28.94 -7.31 3.19
CA LEU A 611 29.74 -7.21 1.97
C LEU A 611 31.11 -6.60 2.30
N GLY A 612 32.03 -7.43 2.77
CA GLY A 612 33.40 -7.08 3.18
C GLY A 612 34.48 -7.49 2.17
N GLY A 613 35.77 -7.31 2.52
CA GLY A 613 36.94 -7.90 1.85
C GLY A 613 36.87 -8.06 0.32
N GLY A 614 37.16 -6.99 -0.44
CA GLY A 614 37.15 -7.01 -1.91
C GLY A 614 35.76 -6.90 -2.56
N GLN A 615 34.67 -7.05 -1.79
CA GLN A 615 33.29 -6.81 -2.27
C GLN A 615 32.83 -5.37 -2.08
N ARG A 616 33.56 -4.59 -1.28
CA ARG A 616 33.34 -3.16 -1.04
C ARG A 616 34.66 -2.44 -1.20
N GLU A 617 34.71 -1.48 -2.11
CA GLU A 617 35.91 -0.69 -2.39
C GLU A 617 35.56 0.78 -2.58
N ARG A 618 36.42 1.69 -2.09
CA ARG A 618 36.27 3.12 -2.35
C ARG A 618 36.89 3.43 -3.71
N VAL A 619 36.11 4.06 -4.58
CA VAL A 619 36.53 4.44 -5.93
C VAL A 619 36.20 5.91 -6.18
N ALA A 620 36.76 6.49 -7.24
CA ALA A 620 36.36 7.82 -7.68
C ALA A 620 34.85 7.85 -7.96
N GLY A 621 34.13 8.77 -7.32
CA GLY A 621 32.67 8.92 -7.47
C GLY A 621 31.79 8.16 -6.47
N GLY A 622 32.34 7.30 -5.59
CA GLY A 622 31.52 6.65 -4.56
C GLY A 622 32.12 5.39 -3.93
N VAL A 623 31.23 4.47 -3.55
CA VAL A 623 31.58 3.13 -3.04
C VAL A 623 31.19 2.11 -4.10
N GLN A 624 32.17 1.37 -4.60
CA GLN A 624 31.92 0.21 -5.44
C GLN A 624 31.47 -0.95 -4.56
N ILE A 625 30.34 -1.57 -4.93
CA ILE A 625 29.81 -2.79 -4.32
C ILE A 625 29.85 -3.89 -5.37
N THR A 626 30.32 -5.06 -4.98
CA THR A 626 30.40 -6.27 -5.81
C THR A 626 29.61 -7.40 -5.18
N LEU A 627 28.53 -7.84 -5.81
CA LEU A 627 27.80 -9.06 -5.41
C LEU A 627 28.40 -10.28 -6.13
N PRO A 628 28.80 -11.33 -5.40
CA PRO A 628 29.40 -12.53 -6.01
C PRO A 628 28.38 -13.31 -6.85
N ARG A 629 27.13 -13.35 -6.40
CA ARG A 629 25.99 -13.94 -7.12
C ARG A 629 24.87 -12.92 -7.18
N PHE A 630 24.22 -12.84 -8.32
CA PHE A 630 23.07 -11.97 -8.56
C PHE A 630 22.02 -12.77 -9.34
N ASP A 631 20.77 -12.71 -8.92
CA ASP A 631 19.61 -13.17 -9.68
C ASP A 631 18.82 -11.95 -10.18
N GLN A 632 17.50 -12.03 -10.40
CA GLN A 632 16.68 -10.93 -10.92
C GLN A 632 16.85 -9.60 -10.18
N LEU A 633 17.03 -9.66 -8.86
CA LEU A 633 17.16 -8.50 -8.00
C LEU A 633 17.94 -8.83 -6.74
N ALA A 634 18.46 -7.79 -6.10
CA ALA A 634 19.02 -7.88 -4.76
C ALA A 634 18.68 -6.61 -3.98
N VAL A 635 18.78 -6.69 -2.64
CA VAL A 635 18.60 -5.54 -1.76
C VAL A 635 19.90 -5.30 -1.04
N ILE A 636 20.52 -4.16 -1.32
CA ILE A 636 21.76 -3.74 -0.66
C ILE A 636 21.45 -2.58 0.26
N TRP A 637 21.79 -2.72 1.54
CA TRP A 637 21.61 -1.70 2.54
C TRP A 637 22.95 -1.22 3.07
N LEU A 638 23.17 0.10 3.05
CA LEU A 638 24.36 0.75 3.59
C LEU A 638 23.99 1.57 4.82
N THR A 639 24.62 1.27 5.95
CA THR A 639 24.40 1.96 7.23
C THR A 639 25.66 2.03 8.07
N SER A 640 25.80 3.08 8.87
CA SER A 640 26.81 3.24 9.91
C SER A 640 26.27 2.89 11.31
N ASP A 641 24.96 2.67 11.45
CA ASP A 641 24.29 2.38 12.72
C ASP A 641 24.21 0.87 13.01
N LEU A 642 24.94 0.42 14.03
CA LEU A 642 24.98 -0.98 14.46
C LEU A 642 23.69 -1.43 15.17
N GLY A 643 22.95 -0.52 15.82
CA GLY A 643 21.69 -0.85 16.50
C GLY A 643 20.58 -1.19 15.50
N LEU A 644 20.55 -0.50 14.36
CA LEU A 644 19.65 -0.84 13.26
C LEU A 644 19.98 -2.21 12.65
N VAL A 645 21.27 -2.56 12.54
CA VAL A 645 21.69 -3.88 12.04
C VAL A 645 21.18 -5.00 12.95
N GLU A 646 21.29 -4.83 14.27
CA GLU A 646 20.79 -5.82 15.23
C GLU A 646 19.26 -5.93 15.21
N THR A 647 18.57 -4.80 15.09
CA THR A 647 17.11 -4.78 14.89
C THR A 647 16.70 -5.53 13.62
N MET A 648 17.44 -5.35 12.52
CA MET A 648 17.20 -6.08 11.27
C MET A 648 17.42 -7.58 11.44
N ARG A 649 18.48 -8.01 12.13
CA ARG A 649 18.73 -9.43 12.43
C ARG A 649 17.58 -10.07 13.19
N GLN A 650 17.06 -9.39 14.22
CA GLN A 650 15.92 -9.88 15.00
C GLN A 650 14.66 -10.03 14.15
N ARG A 651 14.39 -9.05 13.28
CA ARG A 651 13.25 -9.13 12.35
C ARG A 651 13.39 -10.28 11.35
N ILE A 652 14.58 -10.47 10.78
CA ILE A 652 14.87 -11.60 9.88
C ILE A 652 14.69 -12.93 10.61
N ALA A 653 15.19 -13.05 11.84
CA ALA A 653 15.06 -14.26 12.64
C ALA A 653 13.59 -14.65 12.88
N ALA A 654 12.68 -13.67 12.98
CA ALA A 654 11.25 -13.91 13.15
C ALA A 654 10.54 -14.41 11.89
N VAL A 655 11.06 -14.12 10.69
CA VAL A 655 10.40 -14.45 9.41
C VAL A 655 11.13 -15.47 8.55
N GLN A 656 12.39 -15.79 8.85
CA GLN A 656 13.25 -16.65 8.02
C GLN A 656 12.65 -18.04 7.75
N GLN A 657 12.02 -18.66 8.75
CA GLN A 657 11.43 -19.98 8.59
C GLN A 657 10.24 -19.92 7.63
N VAL A 658 9.34 -18.96 7.83
CA VAL A 658 8.16 -18.76 6.99
C VAL A 658 8.58 -18.45 5.55
N SER A 659 9.56 -17.57 5.35
CA SER A 659 10.05 -17.24 4.01
C SER A 659 10.71 -18.42 3.30
N ALA A 660 11.51 -19.23 4.01
CA ALA A 660 12.12 -20.42 3.43
C ALA A 660 11.06 -21.46 3.02
N MET A 661 10.04 -21.66 3.85
CA MET A 661 8.90 -22.54 3.56
C MET A 661 8.12 -22.06 2.32
N ILE A 662 7.79 -20.77 2.24
CA ILE A 662 7.11 -20.19 1.07
C ILE A 662 7.93 -20.38 -0.20
N SER A 663 9.24 -20.15 -0.13
CA SER A 663 10.14 -20.31 -1.28
C SER A 663 10.18 -21.76 -1.78
N LEU A 664 10.19 -22.73 -0.87
CA LEU A 664 10.07 -24.16 -1.21
C LEU A 664 8.74 -24.50 -1.88
N GLU A 665 7.64 -24.01 -1.34
CA GLU A 665 6.30 -24.29 -1.86
C GLU A 665 6.10 -23.66 -3.24
N LEU A 666 6.57 -22.42 -3.45
CA LEU A 666 6.61 -21.78 -4.77
C LEU A 666 7.43 -22.59 -5.78
N ALA A 667 8.63 -23.04 -5.40
CA ALA A 667 9.48 -23.84 -6.27
C ALA A 667 8.83 -25.17 -6.64
N ARG A 668 8.13 -25.82 -5.70
CA ARG A 668 7.37 -27.05 -5.95
C ARG A 668 6.21 -26.83 -6.92
N LEU A 669 5.35 -25.84 -6.64
CA LEU A 669 4.19 -25.54 -7.49
C LEU A 669 4.61 -25.16 -8.92
N LYS A 670 5.66 -24.34 -9.06
CA LYS A 670 6.20 -23.96 -10.37
C LYS A 670 6.80 -25.17 -11.09
N LEU A 671 7.56 -26.02 -10.40
CA LEU A 671 8.14 -27.24 -10.99
C LEU A 671 7.07 -28.17 -11.56
N ASP A 672 6.00 -28.41 -10.80
CA ASP A 672 4.89 -29.25 -11.22
C ASP A 672 4.20 -28.67 -12.46
N ARG A 673 3.84 -27.38 -12.42
CA ARG A 673 3.19 -26.69 -13.54
C ARG A 673 4.08 -26.64 -14.79
N VAL A 674 5.35 -26.27 -14.64
CA VAL A 674 6.28 -26.16 -15.77
C VAL A 674 6.56 -27.53 -16.37
N GLY A 675 6.70 -28.57 -15.54
CA GLY A 675 6.85 -29.94 -16.02
C GLY A 675 5.66 -30.42 -16.84
N GLN A 676 4.43 -30.12 -16.41
CA GLN A 676 3.22 -30.46 -17.16
C GLN A 676 3.15 -29.76 -18.52
N VAL A 677 3.47 -28.46 -18.58
CA VAL A 677 3.48 -27.71 -19.85
C VAL A 677 4.61 -28.21 -20.77
N ASP A 678 5.79 -28.51 -20.23
CA ASP A 678 6.89 -29.08 -21.01
C ASP A 678 6.50 -30.44 -21.64
N LEU A 679 5.79 -31.30 -20.91
CA LEU A 679 5.26 -32.55 -21.47
C LEU A 679 4.27 -32.30 -22.61
N ARG A 680 3.32 -31.37 -22.44
CA ARG A 680 2.39 -30.98 -23.51
C ARG A 680 3.12 -30.41 -24.74
N LEU A 681 4.18 -29.64 -24.53
CA LEU A 681 5.02 -29.12 -25.61
C LEU A 681 5.74 -30.25 -26.36
N GLN A 682 6.16 -31.30 -25.67
CA GLN A 682 6.75 -32.49 -26.30
C GLN A 682 5.70 -33.23 -27.16
N GLU A 683 4.47 -33.38 -26.67
CA GLU A 683 3.37 -34.04 -27.40
C GLU A 683 3.02 -33.35 -28.72
N VAL A 684 3.10 -32.02 -28.76
CA VAL A 684 2.82 -31.22 -29.97
C VAL A 684 4.04 -31.02 -30.89
N GLY A 685 5.15 -31.71 -30.60
CA GLY A 685 6.36 -31.70 -31.43
C GLY A 685 7.36 -30.57 -31.13
N ALA A 686 7.14 -29.77 -30.08
CA ALA A 686 7.97 -28.64 -29.68
C ALA A 686 8.99 -28.99 -28.58
N ARG A 687 9.56 -30.21 -28.61
CA ARG A 687 10.52 -30.69 -27.60
C ARG A 687 11.82 -29.88 -27.60
N LYS A 688 12.42 -29.69 -26.41
CA LYS A 688 13.80 -29.20 -26.25
C LYS A 688 14.74 -30.33 -25.84
N GLU A 689 15.90 -30.41 -26.48
CA GLU A 689 16.90 -31.45 -26.23
C GLU A 689 17.43 -31.42 -24.78
N ASP A 690 17.71 -30.22 -24.27
CA ASP A 690 18.18 -29.98 -22.90
C ASP A 690 17.08 -29.99 -21.83
N GLY A 691 15.80 -30.09 -22.24
CA GLY A 691 14.64 -30.00 -21.35
C GLY A 691 14.70 -30.96 -20.16
N PRO A 692 14.89 -32.28 -20.38
CA PRO A 692 14.97 -33.26 -19.30
C PRO A 692 16.09 -32.97 -18.28
N GLN A 693 17.25 -32.49 -18.74
CA GLN A 693 18.39 -32.15 -17.90
C GLN A 693 18.09 -30.92 -17.03
N ILE A 694 17.43 -29.91 -17.59
CA ILE A 694 17.03 -28.70 -16.87
C ILE A 694 15.98 -29.04 -15.80
N VAL A 695 14.96 -29.83 -16.15
CA VAL A 695 13.94 -30.29 -15.18
C VAL A 695 14.57 -31.16 -14.09
N GLY A 696 15.47 -32.08 -14.44
CA GLY A 696 16.20 -32.91 -13.48
C GLY A 696 17.02 -32.09 -12.49
N ARG A 697 17.65 -31.01 -12.95
CA ARG A 697 18.37 -30.07 -12.09
C ARG A 697 17.43 -29.31 -11.15
N ALA A 698 16.29 -28.83 -11.66
CA ALA A 698 15.29 -28.14 -10.83
C ALA A 698 14.76 -29.04 -9.70
N LYS A 699 14.52 -30.32 -10.01
CA LYS A 699 14.15 -31.36 -9.03
C LYS A 699 15.24 -31.53 -7.96
N LEU A 700 16.49 -31.75 -8.36
CA LEU A 700 17.60 -31.94 -7.44
C LEU A 700 17.82 -30.72 -6.54
N ALA A 701 17.72 -29.50 -7.08
CA ALA A 701 17.82 -28.27 -6.30
C ALA A 701 16.69 -28.17 -5.26
N LEU A 702 15.46 -28.55 -5.62
CA LEU A 702 14.31 -28.58 -4.71
C LEU A 702 14.47 -29.64 -3.60
N GLU A 703 14.99 -30.83 -3.93
CA GLU A 703 15.30 -31.88 -2.95
C GLU A 703 16.35 -31.40 -1.93
N HIS A 704 17.43 -30.78 -2.40
CA HIS A 704 18.44 -30.18 -1.52
C HIS A 704 17.86 -29.02 -0.69
N ALA A 705 16.97 -28.22 -1.27
CA ALA A 705 16.31 -27.13 -0.57
C ALA A 705 15.44 -27.67 0.59
N GLN A 706 14.70 -28.75 0.35
CA GLN A 706 13.91 -29.42 1.38
C GLN A 706 14.80 -29.97 2.50
N ALA A 707 15.89 -30.67 2.15
CA ALA A 707 16.84 -31.19 3.13
C ALA A 707 17.48 -30.07 3.98
N ALA A 708 17.82 -28.93 3.36
CA ALA A 708 18.34 -27.77 4.07
C ALA A 708 17.29 -27.15 5.03
N TYR A 709 16.02 -27.11 4.64
CA TYR A 709 14.94 -26.64 5.49
C TYR A 709 14.72 -27.55 6.69
N ASP A 710 14.72 -28.87 6.48
CA ASP A 710 14.58 -29.87 7.55
C ASP A 710 15.76 -29.79 8.53
N ALA A 711 16.96 -29.46 8.03
CA ALA A 711 18.15 -29.16 8.83
C ALA A 711 18.13 -27.76 9.51
N LYS A 712 17.06 -26.97 9.33
CA LYS A 712 16.90 -25.58 9.82
C LYS A 712 17.91 -24.58 9.23
N GLU A 713 18.53 -24.90 8.10
CA GLU A 713 19.39 -24.01 7.32
C GLU A 713 18.52 -23.12 6.39
N PHE A 714 17.64 -22.29 6.98
CA PHE A 714 16.59 -21.56 6.24
C PHE A 714 17.11 -20.68 5.09
N HIS A 715 18.24 -20.02 5.28
CA HIS A 715 18.83 -19.21 4.20
C HIS A 715 19.30 -20.07 3.01
N ARG A 716 19.94 -21.19 3.29
CA ARG A 716 20.40 -22.13 2.25
C ARG A 716 19.21 -22.77 1.54
N ALA A 717 18.16 -23.15 2.27
CA ALA A 717 16.92 -23.65 1.70
C ALA A 717 16.31 -22.66 0.70
N ARG A 718 16.23 -21.37 1.07
CA ARG A 718 15.74 -20.31 0.19
C ARG A 718 16.57 -20.19 -1.10
N LEU A 719 17.90 -20.15 -0.97
CA LEU A 719 18.80 -20.06 -2.13
C LEU A 719 18.67 -21.24 -3.09
N LEU A 720 18.56 -22.46 -2.56
CA LEU A 720 18.39 -23.67 -3.38
C LEU A 720 17.00 -23.72 -4.05
N ALA A 721 15.96 -23.21 -3.39
CA ALA A 721 14.65 -23.04 -4.01
C ALA A 721 14.69 -22.00 -5.14
N GLU A 722 15.40 -20.88 -4.95
CA GLU A 722 15.65 -19.89 -6.02
C GLU A 722 16.44 -20.49 -7.20
N GLU A 723 17.43 -21.35 -6.94
CA GLU A 723 18.17 -22.08 -7.99
C GLU A 723 17.25 -23.04 -8.78
N SER A 724 16.28 -23.68 -8.13
CA SER A 724 15.25 -24.48 -8.80
C SER A 724 14.37 -23.60 -9.71
N MET A 725 13.86 -22.48 -9.20
CA MET A 725 13.08 -21.51 -9.96
C MET A 725 13.87 -20.92 -11.15
N GLN A 726 15.16 -20.65 -10.97
CA GLN A 726 16.05 -20.18 -12.04
C GLN A 726 16.19 -21.20 -13.16
N ALA A 727 16.39 -22.48 -12.83
CA ALA A 727 16.45 -23.54 -13.84
C ALA A 727 15.14 -23.62 -14.65
N LEU A 728 14.00 -23.51 -13.99
CA LEU A 728 12.70 -23.49 -14.66
C LEU A 728 12.52 -22.27 -15.56
N ARG A 729 12.94 -21.07 -15.13
CA ARG A 729 12.93 -19.87 -15.99
C ARG A 729 13.73 -20.06 -17.27
N ILE A 730 14.89 -20.73 -17.20
CA ILE A 730 15.70 -21.04 -18.39
C ILE A 730 14.87 -21.90 -19.36
N LEU A 731 14.24 -22.98 -18.88
CA LEU A 731 13.41 -23.84 -19.73
C LEU A 731 12.22 -23.08 -20.34
N GLN A 732 11.50 -22.31 -19.52
CA GLN A 732 10.37 -21.51 -19.98
C GLN A 732 10.79 -20.55 -21.09
N ARG A 733 11.92 -19.86 -20.89
CA ARG A 733 12.41 -18.88 -21.86
C ARG A 733 12.92 -19.53 -23.15
N LEU A 734 13.57 -20.70 -23.07
CA LEU A 734 13.99 -21.46 -24.25
C LEU A 734 12.81 -21.85 -25.15
N HIS A 735 11.69 -22.29 -24.55
CA HIS A 735 10.47 -22.58 -25.29
C HIS A 735 9.82 -21.33 -25.88
N TRP A 736 9.74 -20.27 -25.07
CA TRP A 736 9.10 -19.03 -25.49
C TRP A 736 9.87 -18.31 -26.62
N ASP A 737 11.20 -18.18 -26.49
CA ASP A 737 12.05 -17.58 -27.52
C ASP A 737 11.95 -18.32 -28.86
N ASP A 738 11.72 -19.65 -28.82
CA ASP A 738 11.50 -20.44 -30.02
C ASP A 738 10.13 -20.18 -30.67
N ALA A 739 9.07 -20.12 -29.86
CA ALA A 739 7.71 -19.83 -30.33
C ALA A 739 7.59 -18.45 -30.96
N VAL A 740 8.25 -17.43 -30.40
CA VAL A 740 8.15 -16.05 -30.92
C VAL A 740 9.18 -15.71 -32.01
N ARG A 741 10.15 -16.60 -32.28
CA ARG A 741 11.30 -16.33 -33.18
C ARG A 741 10.90 -15.78 -34.54
N HIS A 742 9.80 -16.29 -35.09
CA HIS A 742 9.36 -15.99 -36.44
C HIS A 742 8.15 -15.05 -36.49
N LEU A 743 7.66 -14.59 -35.35
CA LEU A 743 6.55 -13.65 -35.27
C LEU A 743 7.07 -12.22 -35.38
N ALA A 744 6.30 -11.34 -36.01
CA ALA A 744 6.62 -9.91 -36.02
C ALA A 744 6.63 -9.30 -34.60
N SER A 745 5.84 -9.86 -33.68
CA SER A 745 5.78 -9.45 -32.28
C SER A 745 5.29 -10.60 -31.38
N PRO A 746 5.66 -10.66 -30.09
CA PRO A 746 5.11 -11.65 -29.17
C PRO A 746 3.58 -11.56 -28.97
N VAL A 747 2.95 -10.42 -29.29
CA VAL A 747 1.48 -10.27 -29.26
C VAL A 747 0.80 -10.65 -30.58
N SER A 748 1.59 -11.06 -31.60
CA SER A 748 1.05 -11.54 -32.88
C SER A 748 0.17 -12.77 -32.67
N SER A 749 0.55 -13.68 -31.77
CA SER A 749 -0.29 -14.80 -31.34
C SER A 749 -0.85 -14.56 -29.92
N PRO A 750 -2.13 -14.86 -29.64
CA PRO A 750 -2.68 -14.78 -28.29
C PRO A 750 -2.03 -15.79 -27.33
N TYR A 751 -1.48 -16.87 -27.87
CA TYR A 751 -0.89 -17.98 -27.13
C TYR A 751 0.61 -17.81 -26.82
N THR A 752 1.22 -16.69 -27.23
CA THR A 752 2.62 -16.37 -26.92
C THR A 752 2.75 -15.32 -25.83
N LEU A 753 1.64 -14.96 -25.17
CA LEU A 753 1.62 -13.96 -24.10
C LEU A 753 2.19 -14.49 -22.77
N CYS A 754 2.22 -15.80 -22.57
CA CYS A 754 2.85 -16.46 -21.42
C CYS A 754 3.33 -17.88 -21.80
N PHE A 755 4.04 -18.55 -20.88
CA PHE A 755 4.60 -19.87 -21.13
C PHE A 755 3.52 -20.98 -21.19
N GLN A 756 2.49 -20.87 -20.35
CA GLN A 756 1.46 -21.90 -20.16
C GLN A 756 0.61 -22.17 -21.40
N THR A 757 0.54 -21.19 -22.31
CA THR A 757 -0.29 -21.23 -23.51
C THR A 757 0.52 -21.61 -24.76
N LEU A 758 1.83 -21.85 -24.63
CA LEU A 758 2.66 -22.26 -25.76
C LEU A 758 2.25 -23.59 -26.41
N PRO A 759 1.73 -24.62 -25.70
CA PRO A 759 1.18 -25.80 -26.36
C PRO A 759 0.11 -25.43 -27.40
N GLU A 760 -0.80 -24.55 -27.04
CA GLU A 760 -1.87 -24.08 -27.91
C GLU A 760 -1.34 -23.23 -29.08
N HIS A 761 -0.26 -22.47 -28.86
CA HIS A 761 0.43 -21.80 -29.97
C HIS A 761 0.89 -22.81 -31.03
N TRP A 762 1.57 -23.87 -30.63
CA TRP A 762 2.06 -24.88 -31.58
C TRP A 762 0.93 -25.69 -32.22
N GLN A 763 -0.16 -25.94 -31.49
CA GLN A 763 -1.38 -26.52 -32.07
C GLN A 763 -1.98 -25.62 -33.16
N LEU A 764 -2.07 -24.31 -32.92
CA LEU A 764 -2.52 -23.34 -33.91
C LEU A 764 -1.61 -23.35 -35.14
N ILE A 765 -0.28 -23.32 -34.96
CA ILE A 765 0.68 -23.38 -36.07
C ILE A 765 0.53 -24.69 -36.88
N ASN A 766 0.34 -25.83 -36.21
CA ASN A 766 0.11 -27.11 -36.86
C ASN A 766 -1.21 -27.14 -37.65
N ARG A 767 -2.30 -26.59 -37.08
CA ARG A 767 -3.60 -26.44 -37.78
C ARG A 767 -3.49 -25.53 -38.99
N LEU A 768 -2.81 -24.41 -38.86
CA LEU A 768 -2.54 -23.48 -39.96
C LEU A 768 -1.73 -24.14 -41.08
N GLY A 769 -0.76 -24.99 -40.73
CA GLY A 769 0.03 -25.78 -41.67
C GLY A 769 -0.79 -26.79 -42.48
N ARG A 770 -1.93 -27.26 -41.94
CA ARG A 770 -2.84 -28.22 -42.59
C ARG A 770 -4.01 -27.56 -43.31
N ALA A 771 -4.29 -26.28 -43.04
CA ALA A 771 -5.42 -25.57 -43.60
C ALA A 771 -5.30 -25.45 -45.13
N SER A 772 -6.38 -25.79 -45.84
CA SER A 772 -6.46 -25.62 -47.29
C SER A 772 -6.57 -24.14 -47.62
N GLN A 773 -5.52 -23.56 -48.20
CA GLN A 773 -5.45 -22.13 -48.56
C GLN A 773 -6.31 -21.74 -49.78
N ARG A 774 -7.47 -22.38 -49.98
CA ARG A 774 -8.39 -21.99 -51.06
C ARG A 774 -8.85 -20.55 -50.80
N GLU A 775 -8.39 -19.64 -51.65
CA GLU A 775 -8.72 -18.20 -51.74
C GLU A 775 -9.17 -17.57 -50.41
N ALA A 776 -8.22 -17.34 -49.49
CA ALA A 776 -8.46 -16.50 -48.33
C ALA A 776 -8.84 -15.08 -48.80
N ALA A 777 -10.12 -14.74 -48.73
CA ALA A 777 -10.60 -13.43 -49.17
C ALA A 777 -10.11 -12.35 -48.19
N ASN A 778 -9.58 -11.25 -48.75
CA ASN A 778 -9.34 -10.05 -47.95
C ASN A 778 -10.67 -9.36 -47.65
N LEU A 779 -11.03 -9.32 -46.37
CA LEU A 779 -12.23 -8.68 -45.88
C LEU A 779 -12.13 -7.15 -45.86
N LEU A 780 -10.95 -6.58 -46.08
CA LEU A 780 -10.71 -5.13 -46.08
C LEU A 780 -9.99 -4.66 -47.37
N PRO A 781 -10.70 -4.55 -48.52
CA PRO A 781 -10.10 -4.09 -49.78
C PRO A 781 -9.56 -2.65 -49.72
N SER A 782 -10.25 -1.76 -48.99
CA SER A 782 -9.87 -0.36 -48.82
C SER A 782 -8.65 -0.13 -47.91
N GLY A 783 -8.11 -1.17 -47.29
CA GLY A 783 -6.89 -1.09 -46.46
C GLY A 783 -5.61 -0.77 -47.23
N SER A 784 -5.67 -0.69 -48.57
CA SER A 784 -4.62 -0.11 -49.43
C SER A 784 -4.56 1.42 -49.39
N PHE A 785 -5.60 2.09 -48.87
CA PHE A 785 -5.68 3.55 -48.72
C PHE A 785 -5.56 4.36 -50.01
N GLU A 786 -5.94 3.80 -51.16
CA GLU A 786 -5.78 4.44 -52.48
C GLU A 786 -6.68 5.67 -52.69
N ASP A 787 -7.88 5.68 -52.11
CA ASP A 787 -8.88 6.73 -52.34
C ASP A 787 -9.66 7.09 -51.07
N ARG A 788 -9.78 8.39 -50.81
CA ARG A 788 -10.50 8.93 -49.65
C ARG A 788 -12.01 8.69 -49.74
N ASP A 789 -12.59 8.83 -50.93
CA ASP A 789 -14.04 8.70 -51.09
C ASP A 789 -14.48 7.25 -50.83
N THR A 790 -13.65 6.29 -51.24
CA THR A 790 -13.80 4.87 -50.91
C THR A 790 -13.75 4.61 -49.39
N LEU A 791 -12.80 5.22 -48.65
CA LEU A 791 -12.74 5.08 -47.19
C LEU A 791 -14.00 5.61 -46.50
N ILE A 792 -14.54 6.74 -46.98
CA ILE A 792 -15.79 7.31 -46.47
C ILE A 792 -16.99 6.40 -46.80
N ALA A 793 -17.06 5.92 -48.05
CA ALA A 793 -18.16 5.07 -48.53
C ALA A 793 -18.22 3.72 -47.81
N GLU A 794 -17.07 3.12 -47.48
CA GLU A 794 -16.99 1.88 -46.72
C GLU A 794 -17.21 2.07 -45.21
N GLY A 795 -17.24 3.31 -44.71
CA GLY A 795 -17.58 3.60 -43.32
C GLY A 795 -16.40 3.58 -42.35
N TRP A 796 -15.20 3.93 -42.80
CA TRP A 796 -14.06 4.16 -41.91
C TRP A 796 -14.36 5.27 -40.91
N GLN A 797 -14.02 5.04 -39.64
CA GLN A 797 -14.30 5.98 -38.56
C GLN A 797 -13.05 6.69 -38.13
N HIS A 798 -13.13 8.02 -38.03
CA HIS A 798 -12.04 8.89 -37.65
C HIS A 798 -12.48 9.79 -36.49
N THR A 799 -11.65 9.85 -35.45
CA THR A 799 -11.90 10.70 -34.29
C THR A 799 -10.62 11.44 -33.93
N GLN A 800 -10.69 12.78 -33.88
CA GLN A 800 -9.65 13.61 -33.27
C GLN A 800 -10.09 13.98 -31.87
N THR A 801 -9.23 13.73 -30.90
CA THR A 801 -9.49 14.13 -29.53
C THR A 801 -8.97 15.54 -29.32
N PRO A 802 -9.82 16.50 -28.92
CA PRO A 802 -9.36 17.85 -28.63
C PRO A 802 -8.51 17.81 -27.35
N ILE A 803 -7.20 18.05 -27.50
CA ILE A 803 -6.26 18.15 -26.40
C ILE A 803 -5.65 19.55 -26.44
N GLU A 804 -5.75 20.27 -25.33
CA GLU A 804 -5.23 21.64 -25.22
C GLU A 804 -3.73 21.69 -25.56
N GLY A 805 -3.34 22.65 -26.41
CA GLY A 805 -1.95 22.79 -26.85
C GLY A 805 -1.48 21.79 -27.91
N LEU A 806 -2.36 20.92 -28.44
CA LEU A 806 -2.03 19.95 -29.48
C LEU A 806 -2.96 20.08 -30.70
N ARG A 807 -2.41 19.80 -31.88
CA ARG A 807 -3.14 19.66 -33.14
C ARG A 807 -2.93 18.26 -33.70
N ALA A 808 -4.02 17.53 -33.87
CA ALA A 808 -4.04 16.20 -34.47
C ALA A 808 -4.54 16.25 -35.93
N ASP A 809 -4.09 15.30 -36.74
CA ASP A 809 -4.46 15.16 -38.14
C ASP A 809 -4.50 13.69 -38.57
N ALA A 810 -5.41 13.36 -39.49
CA ALA A 810 -5.42 12.09 -40.21
C ALA A 810 -5.63 12.38 -41.70
N SER A 811 -4.69 11.97 -42.55
CA SER A 811 -4.69 12.30 -43.98
C SER A 811 -4.06 11.19 -44.81
N LEU A 812 -4.36 11.15 -46.12
CA LEU A 812 -3.67 10.26 -47.06
C LEU A 812 -2.45 11.01 -47.64
N VAL A 813 -1.30 10.34 -47.67
CA VAL A 813 -0.05 10.90 -48.24
C VAL A 813 0.50 10.01 -49.34
N PRO A 814 1.03 10.56 -50.45
CA PRO A 814 1.53 9.80 -51.60
C PRO A 814 2.94 9.23 -51.32
N ARG A 815 3.04 8.41 -50.27
CA ARG A 815 4.28 7.80 -49.78
C ARG A 815 4.07 6.33 -49.41
N GLY A 816 3.09 5.67 -50.03
CA GLY A 816 2.80 4.25 -49.80
C GLY A 816 3.99 3.33 -50.09
N ARG A 817 4.00 2.17 -49.44
CA ARG A 817 5.00 1.11 -49.64
C ARG A 817 4.59 0.17 -50.76
N LYS A 818 3.38 -0.37 -50.69
CA LYS A 818 2.79 -1.26 -51.72
C LYS A 818 1.67 -0.59 -52.50
N SER A 819 1.12 0.48 -51.94
CA SER A 819 0.03 1.29 -52.48
C SER A 819 0.57 2.65 -52.93
N GLN A 820 -0.20 3.45 -53.66
CA GLN A 820 0.23 4.82 -54.02
C GLN A 820 0.20 5.75 -52.80
N TYR A 821 -0.79 5.58 -51.95
CA TYR A 821 -1.01 6.39 -50.76
C TYR A 821 -0.81 5.58 -49.47
N ALA A 822 -0.55 6.26 -48.37
CA ALA A 822 -0.54 5.71 -47.02
C ALA A 822 -1.40 6.56 -46.10
N LEU A 823 -2.02 5.92 -45.10
CA LEU A 823 -2.70 6.63 -44.01
C LEU A 823 -1.67 7.25 -43.08
N ARG A 824 -1.68 8.58 -42.96
CA ARG A 824 -0.86 9.36 -42.04
C ARG A 824 -1.68 9.77 -40.83
N LEU A 825 -1.21 9.41 -39.64
CA LEU A 825 -1.69 9.91 -38.36
C LEU A 825 -0.62 10.83 -37.77
N ALA A 826 -0.98 12.08 -37.44
CA ALA A 826 -0.03 13.05 -36.94
C ALA A 826 -0.55 13.82 -35.73
N CYS A 827 0.35 14.17 -34.83
CA CYS A 827 0.10 15.06 -33.70
C CYS A 827 1.28 16.02 -33.53
N SER A 828 1.00 17.31 -33.39
CA SER A 828 2.01 18.36 -33.22
C SER A 828 1.62 19.32 -32.09
N THR A 829 2.59 19.92 -31.42
CA THR A 829 2.33 20.95 -30.40
C THR A 829 1.99 22.27 -31.07
N THR A 830 1.00 22.99 -30.55
CA THR A 830 0.65 24.35 -30.99
C THR A 830 1.34 25.43 -30.14
N THR A 831 1.91 25.07 -29.00
CA THR A 831 2.61 25.98 -28.08
C THR A 831 4.11 25.65 -28.03
N THR A 832 4.96 26.69 -27.96
CA THR A 832 6.42 26.58 -27.80
C THR A 832 6.89 26.51 -26.34
N GLN A 833 5.97 26.40 -25.37
CA GLN A 833 6.32 26.33 -23.94
C GLN A 833 6.80 24.93 -23.54
N ASP A 834 7.74 24.90 -22.60
CA ASP A 834 8.58 23.75 -22.26
C ASP A 834 7.82 22.51 -21.78
N GLY A 835 8.07 21.38 -22.45
CA GLY A 835 7.71 20.02 -22.04
C GLY A 835 6.79 19.30 -23.03
N VAL A 836 7.14 18.07 -23.40
CA VAL A 836 6.26 17.18 -24.18
C VAL A 836 5.22 16.59 -23.23
N PRO A 837 3.91 16.89 -23.38
CA PRO A 837 2.89 16.32 -22.51
C PRO A 837 2.75 14.81 -22.72
N ALA A 838 2.59 14.07 -21.61
CA ALA A 838 2.25 12.65 -21.63
C ALA A 838 0.78 12.50 -22.10
N LEU A 839 0.58 11.84 -23.25
CA LEU A 839 -0.76 11.61 -23.78
C LEU A 839 -1.45 10.42 -23.09
N THR A 840 -2.49 10.71 -22.31
CA THR A 840 -3.32 9.70 -21.61
C THR A 840 -4.45 9.16 -22.49
N GLN A 841 -4.84 9.94 -23.50
CA GLN A 841 -5.82 9.61 -24.53
C GLN A 841 -5.18 9.79 -25.92
N PRO A 842 -5.63 9.05 -26.94
CA PRO A 842 -5.04 9.16 -28.26
C PRO A 842 -5.37 10.53 -28.87
N ALA A 843 -4.40 11.19 -29.49
CA ALA A 843 -4.63 12.45 -30.18
C ALA A 843 -5.52 12.25 -31.42
N VAL A 844 -5.32 11.14 -32.13
CA VAL A 844 -6.13 10.73 -33.27
C VAL A 844 -6.33 9.22 -33.26
N THR A 845 -7.54 8.81 -33.63
CA THR A 845 -7.94 7.42 -33.80
C THR A 845 -8.55 7.24 -35.18
N TYR A 846 -8.20 6.13 -35.84
CA TYR A 846 -8.72 5.73 -37.13
C TYR A 846 -9.07 4.24 -37.06
N ALA A 847 -10.33 3.90 -37.31
CA ALA A 847 -10.84 2.54 -37.18
C ALA A 847 -11.44 2.06 -38.51
N THR A 848 -11.22 0.78 -38.81
CA THR A 848 -11.78 0.13 -40.02
C THR A 848 -13.30 0.11 -39.96
N PRO A 849 -13.99 -0.14 -41.08
CA PRO A 849 -15.39 -0.54 -41.05
C PRO A 849 -15.58 -1.79 -40.17
N PRO A 850 -16.77 -2.00 -39.57
CA PRO A 850 -17.10 -3.25 -38.91
C PRO A 850 -17.15 -4.39 -39.94
N LEU A 851 -16.27 -5.37 -39.77
CA LEU A 851 -16.17 -6.55 -40.63
C LEU A 851 -16.93 -7.71 -39.99
N HIS A 852 -17.73 -8.43 -40.78
CA HIS A 852 -18.44 -9.61 -40.28
C HIS A 852 -17.52 -10.83 -40.31
N VAL A 853 -17.36 -11.47 -39.15
CA VAL A 853 -16.52 -12.66 -38.97
C VAL A 853 -17.33 -13.80 -38.37
N ARG A 854 -16.97 -15.04 -38.70
CA ARG A 854 -17.66 -16.24 -38.21
C ARG A 854 -16.84 -16.94 -37.14
N ALA A 855 -17.51 -17.55 -36.17
CA ALA A 855 -16.87 -18.45 -35.22
C ALA A 855 -16.05 -19.52 -35.94
N ASP A 856 -14.97 -19.97 -35.30
CA ASP A 856 -14.02 -20.99 -35.78
C ASP A 856 -13.13 -20.57 -36.96
N GLN A 857 -13.22 -19.31 -37.41
CA GLN A 857 -12.27 -18.73 -38.36
C GLN A 857 -11.02 -18.21 -37.66
N LEU A 858 -9.89 -18.23 -38.37
CA LEU A 858 -8.68 -17.52 -38.00
C LEU A 858 -8.54 -16.25 -38.85
N LEU A 859 -8.43 -15.10 -38.20
CA LEU A 859 -8.09 -13.85 -38.85
C LEU A 859 -6.57 -13.70 -38.86
N HIS A 860 -6.01 -13.53 -40.05
CA HIS A 860 -4.65 -13.05 -40.24
C HIS A 860 -4.70 -11.58 -40.66
N ILE A 861 -4.33 -10.71 -39.74
CA ILE A 861 -4.30 -9.26 -39.92
C ILE A 861 -2.86 -8.85 -40.15
N SER A 862 -2.57 -8.09 -41.20
CA SER A 862 -1.21 -7.59 -41.42
C SER A 862 -1.20 -6.22 -42.08
N GLY A 863 -0.11 -5.49 -41.89
CA GLY A 863 0.11 -4.20 -42.54
C GLY A 863 1.53 -3.69 -42.33
N TRP A 864 1.81 -2.50 -42.81
CA TRP A 864 3.11 -1.84 -42.70
C TRP A 864 3.01 -0.55 -41.91
N VAL A 865 4.00 -0.29 -41.06
CA VAL A 865 4.10 0.95 -40.28
C VAL A 865 5.42 1.65 -40.58
N LYS A 866 5.40 2.98 -40.69
CA LYS A 866 6.60 3.81 -40.75
C LYS A 866 6.47 5.01 -39.81
N ILE A 867 7.51 5.25 -39.03
CA ILE A 867 7.67 6.37 -38.10
C ILE A 867 9.08 6.92 -38.32
N GLU A 868 9.20 7.94 -39.17
CA GLU A 868 10.49 8.49 -39.63
C GLU A 868 11.32 9.09 -38.49
N ARG A 869 10.65 9.66 -37.48
CA ARG A 869 11.26 10.21 -36.26
C ARG A 869 10.54 9.61 -35.05
N PRO A 870 11.27 9.14 -34.03
CA PRO A 870 10.66 8.57 -32.84
C PRO A 870 9.59 9.49 -32.25
N LEU A 871 8.43 8.92 -31.93
CA LEU A 871 7.32 9.66 -31.34
C LEU A 871 7.72 10.13 -29.94
N ALA A 872 7.51 11.42 -29.67
CA ALA A 872 7.81 12.01 -28.38
C ALA A 872 6.72 11.72 -27.33
N GLY A 873 7.13 11.62 -26.06
CA GLY A 873 6.29 11.28 -24.90
C GLY A 873 6.29 9.77 -24.57
N GLN A 874 6.15 9.38 -23.29
CA GLN A 874 6.13 7.96 -22.85
C GLN A 874 4.77 7.25 -22.99
N GLY A 875 3.94 7.73 -23.92
CA GLY A 875 2.69 7.08 -24.31
C GLY A 875 2.91 5.82 -25.16
N ASP A 876 1.80 5.21 -25.60
CA ASP A 876 1.81 3.98 -26.40
C ASP A 876 2.36 4.12 -27.83
N GLY A 877 2.78 5.32 -28.23
CA GLY A 877 3.15 5.61 -29.61
C GLY A 877 1.97 5.38 -30.56
N LEU A 878 2.22 4.80 -31.73
CA LEU A 878 1.17 4.26 -32.58
C LEU A 878 0.75 2.88 -32.02
N GLN A 879 -0.49 2.78 -31.56
CA GLN A 879 -1.11 1.53 -31.13
C GLN A 879 -2.03 1.00 -32.23
N ILE A 880 -1.90 -0.27 -32.58
CA ILE A 880 -2.83 -0.98 -33.47
C ILE A 880 -3.44 -2.15 -32.69
N SER A 881 -4.76 -2.13 -32.51
CA SER A 881 -5.50 -3.10 -31.69
C SER A 881 -6.80 -3.51 -32.36
N GLU A 882 -7.26 -4.73 -32.09
CA GLU A 882 -8.48 -5.31 -32.65
C GLU A 882 -9.52 -5.60 -31.56
N SER A 883 -10.78 -5.86 -31.93
CA SER A 883 -11.90 -5.92 -30.99
C SER A 883 -11.97 -7.18 -30.11
N ILE A 884 -11.28 -8.29 -30.45
CA ILE A 884 -11.31 -9.56 -29.69
C ILE A 884 -10.46 -9.45 -28.42
N LEU A 885 -9.17 -9.13 -28.55
CA LEU A 885 -8.25 -8.97 -27.41
C LEU A 885 -8.10 -7.51 -26.96
N GLY A 886 -8.60 -6.56 -27.75
CA GLY A 886 -8.58 -5.15 -27.44
C GLY A 886 -7.17 -4.55 -27.40
N ARG A 887 -7.08 -3.43 -26.68
CA ARG A 887 -5.86 -2.63 -26.54
C ARG A 887 -4.71 -3.37 -25.85
N SER A 888 -5.00 -4.34 -24.99
CA SER A 888 -3.97 -5.03 -24.21
C SER A 888 -3.05 -5.88 -25.10
N ALA A 889 -3.59 -6.57 -26.11
CA ALA A 889 -2.80 -7.35 -27.07
C ALA A 889 -2.53 -6.59 -28.39
N GLY A 890 -2.67 -5.26 -28.39
CA GLY A 890 -2.31 -4.44 -29.54
C GLY A 890 -0.79 -4.32 -29.72
N VAL A 891 -0.34 -4.22 -30.97
CA VAL A 891 1.04 -3.88 -31.30
C VAL A 891 1.26 -2.37 -31.10
N ARG A 892 2.46 -1.99 -30.64
CA ARG A 892 2.81 -0.59 -30.34
C ARG A 892 4.12 -0.24 -31.01
N PHE A 893 4.17 0.92 -31.64
CA PHE A 893 5.34 1.44 -32.34
C PHE A 893 5.64 2.85 -31.84
N ARG A 894 6.83 3.03 -31.26
CA ARG A 894 7.35 4.37 -30.92
C ARG A 894 8.36 4.85 -31.96
N GLU A 895 9.01 3.91 -32.62
CA GLU A 895 9.94 4.12 -33.71
C GLU A 895 9.78 3.01 -34.75
N ALA A 896 9.95 3.36 -36.02
CA ALA A 896 9.94 2.47 -37.17
C ALA A 896 10.54 3.26 -38.35
N PRO A 897 11.87 3.57 -38.32
CA PRO A 897 12.47 4.49 -39.29
C PRO A 897 12.25 4.05 -40.74
N ASP A 898 12.26 2.73 -40.94
CA ASP A 898 11.86 2.07 -42.18
C ASP A 898 10.49 1.39 -42.04
N TRP A 899 9.85 1.16 -43.18
CA TRP A 899 8.59 0.42 -43.25
C TRP A 899 8.73 -0.98 -42.62
N THR A 900 8.00 -1.19 -41.52
CA THR A 900 8.09 -2.36 -40.67
C THR A 900 6.82 -3.20 -40.73
N ARG A 901 7.01 -4.51 -40.90
CA ARG A 901 6.04 -5.62 -40.75
C ARG A 901 5.24 -5.55 -39.47
N PHE A 902 3.91 -5.55 -39.48
CA PHE A 902 3.17 -6.11 -38.34
C PHE A 902 2.17 -7.18 -38.79
N GLU A 903 1.93 -8.14 -37.91
CA GLU A 903 0.97 -9.22 -38.13
C GLU A 903 0.31 -9.64 -36.81
N LEU A 904 -0.96 -10.04 -36.89
CA LEU A 904 -1.75 -10.56 -35.78
C LEU A 904 -2.56 -11.76 -36.26
N LEU A 905 -2.61 -12.81 -35.45
CA LEU A 905 -3.41 -14.02 -35.63
C LEU A 905 -4.51 -14.06 -34.56
N ARG A 906 -5.78 -14.13 -34.96
CA ARG A 906 -6.91 -14.13 -34.00
C ARG A 906 -7.91 -15.22 -34.33
N GLU A 907 -8.07 -16.17 -33.43
CA GLU A 907 -9.17 -17.15 -33.52
C GLU A 907 -10.47 -16.48 -33.10
N VAL A 908 -11.48 -16.58 -33.96
CA VAL A 908 -12.79 -15.99 -33.74
C VAL A 908 -13.62 -16.97 -32.93
N VAL A 909 -13.93 -16.58 -31.68
CA VAL A 909 -14.72 -17.43 -30.77
C VAL A 909 -16.22 -17.30 -31.02
N THR A 910 -16.68 -16.09 -31.37
CA THR A 910 -18.10 -15.79 -31.54
C THR A 910 -18.33 -15.07 -32.86
N THR A 911 -19.28 -15.55 -33.66
CA THR A 911 -19.75 -14.86 -34.87
C THR A 911 -20.26 -13.47 -34.51
N GLY A 912 -19.82 -12.45 -35.24
CA GLY A 912 -20.22 -11.07 -34.99
C GLY A 912 -19.39 -10.05 -35.76
N GLU A 913 -19.44 -8.81 -35.30
CA GLU A 913 -18.65 -7.71 -35.86
C GLU A 913 -17.24 -7.68 -35.27
N TRP A 914 -16.27 -7.41 -36.13
CA TRP A 914 -14.87 -7.26 -35.81
C TRP A 914 -14.32 -5.95 -36.37
N GLN A 915 -13.43 -5.28 -35.65
CA GLN A 915 -12.86 -4.01 -36.07
C GLN A 915 -11.39 -3.90 -35.67
N LEU A 916 -10.59 -3.24 -36.52
CA LEU A 916 -9.22 -2.82 -36.20
C LEU A 916 -9.18 -1.32 -35.95
N THR A 917 -8.45 -0.92 -34.92
CA THR A 917 -8.28 0.48 -34.51
C THR A 917 -6.80 0.83 -34.46
N MET A 918 -6.44 1.93 -35.12
CA MET A 918 -5.13 2.57 -35.08
C MET A 918 -5.25 3.88 -34.28
N ALA A 919 -4.45 4.03 -33.23
CA ALA A 919 -4.55 5.15 -32.31
C ALA A 919 -3.15 5.72 -31.99
N LEU A 920 -3.00 7.05 -32.09
CA LEU A 920 -1.73 7.74 -31.87
C LEU A 920 -1.68 8.38 -30.48
N TYR A 921 -0.82 7.85 -29.60
CA TYR A 921 -0.55 8.30 -28.22
C TYR A 921 0.79 9.02 -28.08
N GLY A 922 1.37 9.52 -29.18
CA GLY A 922 2.64 10.24 -29.17
C GLY A 922 2.59 11.49 -30.04
N ILE A 923 3.52 12.42 -29.78
CA ILE A 923 3.70 13.61 -30.61
C ILE A 923 4.67 13.27 -31.73
N GLY A 924 4.24 13.50 -32.97
CA GLY A 924 4.98 13.12 -34.17
C GLY A 924 4.05 12.59 -35.26
N GLU A 925 4.62 11.83 -36.19
CA GLU A 925 3.92 11.31 -37.36
C GLU A 925 4.13 9.80 -37.48
N ALA A 926 3.06 9.07 -37.76
CA ALA A 926 3.08 7.66 -38.09
C ALA A 926 2.29 7.41 -39.38
N GLN A 927 2.82 6.55 -40.24
CA GLN A 927 2.22 6.16 -41.51
C GLN A 927 1.89 4.67 -41.49
N VAL A 928 0.73 4.31 -42.04
CA VAL A 928 0.25 2.92 -42.16
C VAL A 928 -0.14 2.65 -43.61
N ASP A 929 0.25 1.49 -44.13
CA ASP A 929 -0.05 1.07 -45.51
C ASP A 929 -0.35 -0.44 -45.61
N ASP A 930 -1.07 -0.83 -46.66
CA ASP A 930 -1.40 -2.20 -47.08
C ASP A 930 -1.96 -3.04 -45.91
N LEU A 931 -3.01 -2.52 -45.29
CA LEU A 931 -3.73 -3.20 -44.24
C LEU A 931 -4.62 -4.30 -44.83
N GLN A 932 -4.40 -5.54 -44.41
CA GLN A 932 -5.11 -6.72 -44.90
C GLN A 932 -5.71 -7.49 -43.75
N VAL A 933 -6.94 -8.00 -43.95
CA VAL A 933 -7.64 -8.87 -43.00
C VAL A 933 -8.09 -10.11 -43.76
N LEU A 934 -7.31 -11.18 -43.63
CA LEU A 934 -7.59 -12.46 -44.30
C LEU A 934 -8.31 -13.38 -43.33
N ALA A 935 -9.49 -13.87 -43.72
CA ALA A 935 -10.21 -14.90 -42.96
C ALA A 935 -9.85 -16.29 -43.50
N LEU A 936 -9.44 -17.17 -42.59
CA LEU A 936 -8.99 -18.53 -42.89
C LEU A 936 -9.89 -19.51 -42.14
N ASP A 937 -10.42 -20.51 -42.83
CA ASP A 937 -11.13 -21.61 -42.19
C ASP A 937 -10.09 -22.62 -41.68
N LEU A 938 -10.00 -22.78 -40.36
CA LEU A 938 -9.09 -23.76 -39.76
C LEU A 938 -9.76 -25.13 -39.72
N PRO A 939 -9.00 -26.22 -39.94
CA PRO A 939 -9.51 -27.55 -39.61
C PRO A 939 -9.85 -27.63 -38.12
N PRO A 940 -10.82 -28.47 -37.73
CA PRO A 940 -11.15 -28.69 -36.33
C PRO A 940 -9.90 -29.17 -35.56
N PRO A 941 -9.78 -28.86 -34.26
CA PRO A 941 -8.70 -29.40 -33.44
C PRO A 941 -8.74 -30.94 -33.47
N ASN A 942 -7.58 -31.59 -33.72
CA ASN A 942 -7.49 -33.04 -33.91
C ASN A 942 -8.21 -33.84 -32.81
N THR A 943 -9.10 -34.75 -33.21
CA THR A 943 -9.40 -35.98 -32.46
C THR A 943 -8.24 -36.96 -32.65
N ALA A 944 -8.00 -37.82 -31.65
CA ALA A 944 -6.75 -38.54 -31.36
C ALA A 944 -6.17 -39.52 -32.42
N ASP A 945 -6.62 -39.54 -33.68
CA ASP A 945 -6.29 -40.60 -34.66
C ASP A 945 -5.41 -40.19 -35.86
N ASP A 946 -4.90 -38.95 -35.93
CA ASP A 946 -3.98 -38.55 -37.01
C ASP A 946 -2.55 -38.35 -36.48
N GLU A 947 -1.61 -39.17 -36.97
CA GLU A 947 -0.18 -39.13 -36.61
C GLU A 947 0.41 -37.71 -36.71
N PRO A 948 1.20 -37.26 -35.72
CA PRO A 948 1.91 -35.99 -35.80
C PRO A 948 2.94 -36.04 -36.93
N SER A 949 2.69 -35.30 -38.01
CA SER A 949 3.69 -35.09 -39.06
C SER A 949 4.91 -34.38 -38.47
N LEU A 950 6.01 -35.11 -38.36
CA LEU A 950 7.32 -34.64 -37.92
C LEU A 950 7.73 -33.39 -38.72
N VAL A 951 7.73 -32.23 -38.06
CA VAL A 951 8.47 -31.07 -38.57
C VAL A 951 9.97 -31.39 -38.41
N PRO A 952 10.79 -31.38 -39.47
CA PRO A 952 12.19 -31.76 -39.35
C PRO A 952 12.94 -30.78 -38.45
N ALA A 953 13.65 -31.32 -37.46
CA ALA A 953 14.63 -30.58 -36.69
C ALA A 953 15.79 -30.17 -37.64
N GLY A 954 15.89 -28.88 -37.93
CA GLY A 954 17.01 -28.30 -38.68
C GLY A 954 16.68 -27.94 -40.13
N GLY A 955 16.68 -26.62 -40.40
CA GLY A 955 16.77 -26.07 -41.75
C GLY A 955 15.55 -25.25 -42.18
N THR A 956 15.71 -23.92 -42.21
CA THR A 956 14.75 -22.88 -42.69
C THR A 956 13.38 -22.93 -42.02
N GLY A 957 12.87 -21.78 -41.56
CA GLY A 957 11.64 -21.74 -40.77
C GLY A 957 10.49 -22.36 -41.57
N PHE A 958 9.68 -23.22 -40.95
CA PHE A 958 8.48 -23.77 -41.58
C PHE A 958 7.53 -22.67 -42.10
N LEU A 959 7.55 -21.49 -41.48
CA LEU A 959 6.86 -20.28 -41.95
C LEU A 959 7.42 -19.72 -43.28
N ASP A 960 8.66 -20.06 -43.66
CA ASP A 960 9.23 -19.79 -44.99
C ASP A 960 8.56 -20.65 -46.08
N ARG A 961 7.87 -21.75 -45.72
CA ARG A 961 7.22 -22.67 -46.66
C ARG A 961 5.74 -22.39 -46.90
N LEU A 962 5.15 -21.36 -46.27
CA LEU A 962 3.78 -20.90 -46.55
C LEU A 962 3.77 -20.16 -47.91
N PRO A 963 3.49 -20.83 -49.04
CA PRO A 963 3.72 -20.28 -50.36
C PRO A 963 2.47 -19.51 -50.77
N ARG A 964 2.22 -18.34 -50.14
CA ARG A 964 1.30 -17.26 -50.59
C ARG A 964 1.09 -16.12 -49.60
N PHE A 965 1.65 -16.14 -48.39
CA PHE A 965 1.57 -14.98 -47.47
C PHE A 965 2.78 -14.05 -47.67
N PRO A 966 2.61 -12.81 -48.17
CA PRO A 966 3.74 -11.93 -48.46
C PRO A 966 4.36 -11.39 -47.17
N GLY A 967 5.51 -11.97 -46.77
CA GLY A 967 6.46 -11.31 -45.85
C GLY A 967 6.87 -12.06 -44.58
N LEU A 968 6.76 -13.40 -44.53
CA LEU A 968 7.39 -14.21 -43.46
C LEU A 968 8.81 -14.68 -43.84
N SER A 969 9.40 -14.17 -44.92
CA SER A 969 10.78 -14.48 -45.33
C SER A 969 11.78 -13.48 -44.74
N PRO A 970 12.89 -13.93 -44.11
CA PRO A 970 13.96 -13.05 -43.69
C PRO A 970 14.75 -12.52 -44.90
N ARG A 971 15.14 -11.24 -44.86
CA ARG A 971 16.23 -10.73 -45.70
C ARG A 971 17.48 -11.56 -45.37
N ARG A 972 18.00 -12.31 -46.36
CA ARG A 972 19.35 -12.88 -46.31
C ARG A 972 20.35 -11.74 -46.07
N ARG A 973 21.16 -11.84 -45.02
CA ARG A 973 22.54 -11.36 -45.06
C ARG A 973 23.43 -12.56 -45.27
#